data_AF-A0A844MRC9-F1
#
_entry.id   AF-A0A844MRC9-F1
#
_cell.length_a   1.000
_cell.length_b   1.000
_cell.length_c   1.000
_cell.angle_alpha   90.00
_cell.angle_beta   90.00
_cell.angle_gamma   90.00
#
_symmetry.space_group_name_H-M   'P 1'
#
loop_
_entity.id
_entity.type
_entity.pdbx_description
1 polymer ?
#
loop_
_entity_poly.entity_id
_entity_poly.type
_entity_poly.pdbx_seq_one_letter_code
_entity_poly.pdbx_strand_id
1 'polypeptide(L)'
;MLSSNYDQGLVALSIVLAVLSSYTALDLAGRVSAGEKKVRLAWLIGGAITMGIGIWSMHFVAMLAFSLPIPIVYDVGTVVFSTLPAIVSSAGALFLASRRFLSMKRLLVGGVLMGLGIASMHYIGMAAMQMDASTHYNFLLFVLSVAIAIGASIAALYIAFQFRMQTRNTGKLSRILSALIMGAAISGMHYTGMAAVSFTPTQVVSSIVANRAVQSSLSWLALGIGIATLIILGFTLLTSFVDRRMASQTTLLKQQEAEAQRLQQFTEITLRIRRSLKLEDVLNTAVSEVQQALGAERVTIHRLNRDWSSTIIAESVAQGWISALEHRMDDSFWERYVESYNNGRVWVIDNIYEVGFTEEHLEILKCFQIKAYMAAPILQNNQLQGLLFAHQCSNVRIWQKWEIELFRQLAVQIGIALEQANLLHELQQAQEVLRLRDRAIAAASNGILITDPRQEDNPIVFCNAAFENMTGYSKEEALGHNCRFLQGEGTDPATVREINNAVNQERDCQVIIKNYCKDGTSFWNQLTISPVRDASGQVINFIGIQADITEQIQAQEQLRLSKENLQHQVIELLNDVEEASKGNLTVRAQINTGEIKVVGDFFNVIIESLRHIVVQVKQAVQQVNVLVGENSQAMCLLADDALKQAEEITHTLKSLDAMVLSIQAVADSAHKAAGMARTASTTAEVGRDSMERTVDSITNLHLTMAEAAKKVKRLGESSQEISKVVSLINQIALQTNIISINASIEAAKAGEEGRAFAVVAEEVGDLAARSARATEEIQHIVRNIQIETNEVVKAVEQGMTQVVEGTDSVKDTKQQLGEILEMSREIDFLVQSISHATVSQAQTSQEVVSLMKQIAQDSLHTSDFSRLVSSSLEQTVDVAQQLQASVTVFKTDNEESLNVEPLEVADAAKYSLQNSVELNNNNGKHPLTQ
;
A
#
# COMPACT_ATOMS: atom_id res chain seq x y z
N MET A 1 50.63 5.45 -56.29
CA MET A 1 49.49 5.67 -55.35
C MET A 1 50.04 6.35 -54.12
N LEU A 2 49.30 7.26 -53.51
CA LEU A 2 49.69 7.92 -52.26
C LEU A 2 49.47 6.97 -51.07
N SER A 3 50.39 6.97 -50.10
CA SER A 3 50.21 6.25 -48.84
C SER A 3 49.20 7.00 -47.95
N SER A 4 48.08 6.38 -47.62
CA SER A 4 47.07 6.93 -46.72
C SER A 4 47.29 6.49 -45.27
N ASN A 5 46.94 7.34 -44.31
CA ASN A 5 46.95 7.00 -42.88
C ASN A 5 45.66 7.47 -42.19
N TYR A 6 45.30 6.84 -41.07
CA TYR A 6 44.11 7.19 -40.27
C TYR A 6 44.48 7.72 -38.88
N ASP A 7 43.81 8.79 -38.46
CA ASP A 7 43.81 9.24 -37.07
C ASP A 7 42.93 8.31 -36.22
N GLN A 8 43.57 7.54 -35.34
CA GLN A 8 42.90 6.53 -34.51
C GLN A 8 41.88 7.15 -33.53
N GLY A 9 42.10 8.39 -33.07
CA GLY A 9 41.17 9.07 -32.16
C GLY A 9 39.88 9.47 -32.85
N LEU A 10 39.97 10.01 -34.08
CA LEU A 10 38.78 10.35 -34.87
C LEU A 10 38.05 9.11 -35.39
N VAL A 11 38.77 8.02 -35.70
CA VAL A 11 38.16 6.72 -36.00
C VAL A 11 37.33 6.24 -34.82
N ALA A 12 37.89 6.22 -33.60
CA ALA A 12 37.17 5.82 -32.40
C ALA A 12 35.94 6.71 -32.14
N LEU A 13 36.09 8.03 -32.27
CA LEU A 13 34.98 8.98 -32.13
C LEU A 13 33.85 8.71 -33.13
N SER A 14 34.18 8.44 -34.39
CA SER A 14 33.18 8.11 -35.41
C SER A 14 32.39 6.85 -35.08
N ILE A 15 33.05 5.79 -34.60
CA ILE A 15 32.39 4.54 -34.18
C ILE A 15 31.46 4.79 -33.00
N VAL A 16 31.88 5.58 -32.01
CA VAL A 16 31.04 5.97 -30.88
C VAL A 16 29.80 6.74 -31.34
N LEU A 17 29.96 7.70 -32.25
CA LEU A 17 28.84 8.44 -32.85
C LEU A 17 27.89 7.49 -33.61
N ALA A 18 28.42 6.48 -34.32
CA ALA A 18 27.62 5.47 -35.01
C ALA A 18 26.75 4.67 -34.03
N VAL A 19 27.33 4.20 -32.93
CA VAL A 19 26.66 3.39 -31.90
C VAL A 19 25.61 4.21 -31.16
N LEU A 20 25.93 5.44 -30.76
CA LEU A 20 24.98 6.32 -30.04
C LEU A 20 23.81 6.74 -30.93
N SER A 21 24.08 7.07 -32.20
CA SER A 21 23.03 7.36 -33.19
C SER A 21 22.13 6.14 -33.40
N SER A 22 22.74 4.95 -33.48
CA SER A 22 22.03 3.67 -33.60
C SER A 22 21.16 3.35 -32.38
N TYR A 23 21.64 3.64 -31.17
CA TYR A 23 20.87 3.46 -29.94
C TYR A 23 19.68 4.43 -29.87
N THR A 24 19.91 5.70 -30.18
CA THR A 24 18.88 6.74 -30.22
C THR A 24 17.79 6.40 -31.25
N ALA A 25 18.18 5.88 -32.42
CA ALA A 25 17.26 5.37 -33.43
C ALA A 25 16.32 4.27 -32.90
N LEU A 26 16.88 3.25 -32.25
CA LEU A 26 16.12 2.14 -31.68
C LEU A 26 15.22 2.59 -30.52
N ASP A 27 15.63 3.60 -29.76
CA ASP A 27 14.84 4.18 -28.67
C ASP A 27 13.62 4.97 -29.19
N LEU A 28 13.83 5.77 -30.23
CA LEU A 28 12.81 6.59 -30.88
C LEU A 28 11.80 5.76 -31.67
N ALA A 29 12.23 4.69 -32.35
CA ALA A 29 11.34 3.80 -33.12
C ALA A 29 10.18 3.25 -32.26
N GLY A 30 10.45 2.90 -31.00
CA GLY A 30 9.42 2.49 -30.06
C GLY A 30 8.40 3.60 -29.74
N ARG A 31 8.86 4.86 -29.64
CA ARG A 31 8.05 6.03 -29.26
C ARG A 31 7.14 6.54 -30.36
N VAL A 32 7.67 6.61 -31.59
CA VAL A 32 6.87 6.98 -32.77
C VAL A 32 5.69 6.00 -32.94
N SER A 33 5.81 4.77 -32.45
CA SER A 33 4.74 3.77 -32.50
C SER A 33 3.69 3.87 -31.38
N ALA A 34 3.99 4.56 -30.27
CA ALA A 34 3.17 4.58 -29.05
C ALA A 34 2.37 5.89 -28.83
N GLY A 35 2.75 6.99 -29.48
CA GLY A 35 2.12 8.30 -29.28
C GLY A 35 0.84 8.55 -30.10
N GLU A 36 0.01 9.47 -29.61
CA GLU A 36 -1.15 10.03 -30.34
C GLU A 36 -0.72 10.74 -31.64
N LYS A 37 -1.63 10.93 -32.60
CA LYS A 37 -1.31 11.41 -33.97
C LYS A 37 -0.37 12.63 -34.02
N LYS A 38 -0.58 13.65 -33.15
CA LYS A 38 0.24 14.86 -33.10
C LYS A 38 1.62 14.62 -32.48
N VAL A 39 1.66 13.91 -31.35
CA VAL A 39 2.89 13.56 -30.63
C VAL A 39 3.77 12.62 -31.46
N ARG A 40 3.15 11.68 -32.18
CA ARG A 40 3.80 10.78 -33.13
C ARG A 40 4.50 11.53 -34.28
N LEU A 41 3.86 12.56 -34.83
CA LEU A 41 4.46 13.35 -35.90
C LEU A 41 5.69 14.11 -35.40
N ALA A 42 5.61 14.70 -34.20
CA ALA A 42 6.74 15.39 -33.57
C ALA A 42 7.94 14.44 -33.34
N TRP A 43 7.68 13.24 -32.81
CA TRP A 43 8.73 12.23 -32.62
C TRP A 43 9.33 11.72 -33.93
N LEU A 44 8.53 11.64 -35.00
CA LEU A 44 9.01 11.22 -36.32
C LEU A 44 9.94 12.27 -36.93
N ILE A 45 9.55 13.55 -36.90
CA ILE A 45 10.34 14.66 -37.44
C ILE A 45 11.63 14.85 -36.62
N GLY A 46 11.50 14.98 -35.31
CA GLY A 46 12.66 15.15 -34.42
C GLY A 46 13.61 13.96 -34.47
N GLY A 47 13.06 12.74 -34.50
CA GLY A 47 13.86 11.53 -34.59
C GLY A 47 14.58 11.38 -35.94
N ALA A 48 13.95 11.77 -37.05
CA ALA A 48 14.58 11.72 -38.37
C ALA A 48 15.76 12.70 -38.50
N ILE A 49 15.61 13.92 -37.95
CA ILE A 49 16.66 14.93 -37.94
C ILE A 49 17.82 14.47 -37.07
N THR A 50 17.56 14.07 -35.82
CA THR A 50 18.60 13.60 -34.89
C THR A 50 19.35 12.38 -35.44
N MET A 51 18.63 11.40 -36.01
CA MET A 51 19.24 10.19 -36.58
C MET A 51 20.03 10.49 -37.85
N GLY A 52 19.50 11.33 -38.74
CA GLY A 52 20.18 11.73 -39.97
C GLY A 52 21.46 12.52 -39.71
N ILE A 53 21.43 13.47 -38.75
CA ILE A 53 22.61 14.20 -38.30
C ILE A 53 23.63 13.25 -37.67
N GLY A 54 23.19 12.31 -36.83
CA GLY A 54 24.09 11.34 -36.21
C GLY A 54 24.83 10.44 -37.19
N ILE A 55 24.12 9.90 -38.21
CA ILE A 55 24.72 9.08 -39.27
C ILE A 55 25.68 9.91 -40.12
N TRP A 56 25.29 11.14 -40.50
CA TRP A 56 26.13 12.04 -41.27
C TRP A 56 27.40 12.46 -40.51
N SER A 57 27.27 12.87 -39.25
CA SER A 57 28.40 13.28 -38.39
C SER A 57 29.41 12.16 -38.25
N MET A 58 28.96 10.90 -38.13
CA MET A 58 29.88 9.76 -38.13
C MET A 58 30.71 9.71 -39.43
N HIS A 59 30.07 9.76 -40.60
CA HIS A 59 30.76 9.63 -41.88
C HIS A 59 31.69 10.81 -42.14
N PHE A 60 31.30 12.02 -41.74
CA PHE A 60 32.11 13.21 -41.91
C PHE A 60 33.34 13.20 -40.98
N VAL A 61 33.16 12.87 -39.68
CA VAL A 61 34.27 12.73 -38.74
C VAL A 61 35.23 11.61 -39.18
N ALA A 62 34.71 10.52 -39.74
CA ALA A 62 35.52 9.42 -40.27
C ALA A 62 36.28 9.79 -41.56
N MET A 63 35.73 10.65 -42.43
CA MET A 63 36.49 11.23 -43.55
C MET A 63 37.60 12.16 -43.07
N LEU A 64 37.35 12.97 -42.03
CA LEU A 64 38.38 13.82 -41.43
C LEU A 64 39.50 13.00 -40.75
N ALA A 65 39.20 11.76 -40.34
CA ALA A 65 40.20 10.83 -39.84
C ALA A 65 41.16 10.33 -40.93
N PHE A 66 40.79 10.44 -42.21
CA PHE A 66 41.61 10.00 -43.33
C PHE A 66 42.60 11.09 -43.76
N SER A 67 43.89 10.73 -43.83
CA SER A 67 44.97 11.66 -44.18
C SER A 67 45.74 11.18 -45.41
N LEU A 68 46.06 12.12 -46.29
CA LEU A 68 46.94 11.93 -47.45
C LEU A 68 48.16 12.84 -47.34
N PRO A 69 49.25 12.56 -48.07
CA PRO A 69 50.43 13.44 -48.11
C PRO A 69 50.20 14.77 -48.86
N ILE A 70 48.97 15.02 -49.31
CA ILE A 70 48.53 16.23 -50.02
C ILE A 70 47.39 16.89 -49.21
N PRO A 71 47.28 18.24 -49.23
CA PRO A 71 46.21 18.94 -48.51
C PRO A 71 44.83 18.59 -49.09
N ILE A 72 43.87 18.30 -48.21
CA ILE A 72 42.47 18.03 -48.56
C ILE A 72 41.63 19.20 -48.05
N VAL A 73 40.88 19.84 -48.95
CA VAL A 73 39.90 20.88 -48.64
C VAL A 73 38.50 20.30 -48.85
N TYR A 74 37.50 20.80 -48.13
CA TYR A 74 36.12 20.35 -48.25
C TYR A 74 35.21 21.48 -48.74
N ASP A 75 34.37 21.20 -49.72
CA ASP A 75 33.29 22.11 -50.10
C ASP A 75 32.16 22.04 -49.06
N VAL A 76 32.08 23.07 -48.21
CA VAL A 76 31.13 23.11 -47.08
C VAL A 76 29.69 22.99 -47.55
N GLY A 77 29.33 23.56 -48.71
CA GLY A 77 27.99 23.48 -49.27
C GLY A 77 27.59 22.03 -49.59
N THR A 78 28.44 21.29 -50.27
CA THR A 78 28.22 19.88 -50.64
C THR A 78 28.25 18.97 -49.41
N VAL A 79 29.13 19.24 -48.45
CA VAL A 79 29.18 18.53 -47.16
C VAL A 79 27.86 18.68 -46.40
N VAL A 80 27.32 19.90 -46.28
CA VAL A 80 26.02 20.14 -45.63
C VAL A 80 24.89 19.51 -46.45
N PHE A 81 24.93 19.60 -47.78
CA PHE A 81 23.93 19.00 -48.65
C PHE A 81 23.86 17.46 -48.50
N SER A 82 24.99 16.81 -48.23
CA SER A 82 25.04 15.36 -47.99
C SER A 82 24.21 14.90 -46.78
N THR A 83 23.87 15.80 -45.83
CA THR A 83 22.99 15.48 -44.69
C THR A 83 21.57 15.10 -45.12
N LEU A 84 21.06 15.68 -46.21
CA LEU A 84 19.66 15.55 -46.63
C LEU A 84 19.27 14.10 -46.98
N PRO A 85 20.04 13.36 -47.81
CA PRO A 85 19.80 11.93 -48.03
C PRO A 85 19.72 11.11 -46.74
N ALA A 86 20.53 11.43 -45.72
CA ALA A 86 20.54 10.73 -44.45
C ALA A 86 19.31 11.06 -43.59
N ILE A 87 18.83 12.30 -43.57
CA ILE A 87 17.60 12.69 -42.86
C ILE A 87 16.36 12.08 -43.53
N VAL A 88 16.29 12.11 -44.86
CA VAL A 88 15.17 11.55 -45.63
C VAL A 88 15.12 10.03 -45.48
N SER A 89 16.25 9.33 -45.58
CA SER A 89 16.32 7.89 -45.36
C SER A 89 15.92 7.54 -43.92
N SER A 90 16.36 8.35 -42.95
CA SER A 90 16.01 8.22 -41.53
C SER A 90 14.51 8.40 -41.26
N ALA A 91 13.86 9.38 -41.91
CA ALA A 91 12.42 9.60 -41.83
C ALA A 91 11.63 8.42 -42.39
N GLY A 92 12.04 7.92 -43.57
CA GLY A 92 11.43 6.74 -44.19
C GLY A 92 11.55 5.50 -43.31
N ALA A 93 12.70 5.31 -42.68
CA ALA A 93 12.96 4.19 -41.78
C ALA A 93 12.10 4.24 -40.50
N LEU A 94 12.08 5.37 -39.80
CA LEU A 94 11.24 5.57 -38.61
C LEU A 94 9.74 5.48 -38.94
N PHE A 95 9.32 6.02 -40.08
CA PHE A 95 7.95 5.89 -40.56
C PHE A 95 7.57 4.43 -40.78
N LEU A 96 8.43 3.65 -41.43
CA LEU A 96 8.18 2.25 -41.71
C LEU A 96 8.19 1.39 -40.43
N ALA A 97 9.13 1.66 -39.52
CA ALA A 97 9.21 1.03 -38.20
C ALA A 97 7.99 1.36 -37.32
N SER A 98 7.34 2.51 -37.52
CA SER A 98 6.15 2.92 -36.78
C SER A 98 4.83 2.25 -37.22
N ARG A 99 4.84 1.45 -38.30
CA ARG A 99 3.63 0.78 -38.79
C ARG A 99 3.27 -0.45 -37.95
N ARG A 100 1.96 -0.73 -37.82
CA ARG A 100 1.43 -1.83 -37.00
C ARG A 100 1.98 -3.20 -37.40
N PHE A 101 2.13 -3.43 -38.71
CA PHE A 101 2.69 -4.65 -39.31
C PHE A 101 3.71 -4.29 -40.39
N LEU A 102 4.86 -4.96 -40.37
CA LEU A 102 5.89 -4.85 -41.39
C LEU A 102 5.92 -6.15 -42.21
N SER A 103 5.53 -6.09 -43.49
CA SER A 103 5.66 -7.26 -44.37
C SER A 103 7.11 -7.38 -44.85
N MET A 104 7.54 -8.60 -45.19
CA MET A 104 8.88 -8.85 -45.71
C MET A 104 9.19 -8.00 -46.96
N LYS A 105 8.20 -7.79 -47.84
CA LYS A 105 8.34 -6.93 -49.03
C LYS A 105 8.62 -5.47 -48.64
N ARG A 106 7.93 -4.94 -47.62
CA ARG A 106 8.14 -3.57 -47.15
C ARG A 106 9.47 -3.41 -46.43
N LEU A 107 9.88 -4.39 -45.63
CA LEU A 107 11.19 -4.43 -44.98
C LEU A 107 12.32 -4.36 -46.02
N LEU A 108 12.24 -5.17 -47.08
CA LEU A 108 13.23 -5.19 -48.16
C LEU A 108 13.26 -3.86 -48.92
N VAL A 109 12.10 -3.35 -49.35
CA VAL A 109 12.02 -2.05 -50.04
C VAL A 109 12.52 -0.90 -49.17
N GLY A 110 12.12 -0.88 -47.89
CA GLY A 110 12.55 0.13 -46.93
C GLY A 110 14.05 0.07 -46.62
N GLY A 111 14.60 -1.13 -46.47
CA GLY A 111 16.03 -1.34 -46.23
C GLY A 111 16.89 -0.99 -47.43
N VAL A 112 16.44 -1.28 -48.65
CA VAL A 112 17.12 -0.85 -49.89
C VAL A 112 17.11 0.68 -50.00
N LEU A 113 15.95 1.32 -49.81
CA LEU A 113 15.85 2.79 -49.86
C LEU A 113 16.72 3.45 -48.78
N MET A 114 16.73 2.91 -47.56
CA MET A 114 17.58 3.43 -46.49
C MET A 114 19.07 3.24 -46.80
N GLY A 115 19.46 2.04 -47.26
CA GLY A 115 20.85 1.74 -47.61
C GLY A 115 21.38 2.61 -48.76
N LEU A 116 20.57 2.81 -49.81
CA LEU A 116 20.91 3.74 -50.89
C LEU A 116 21.02 5.18 -50.40
N GLY A 117 20.17 5.62 -49.47
CA GLY A 117 20.26 6.95 -48.87
C GLY A 117 21.54 7.17 -48.06
N ILE A 118 21.94 6.19 -47.25
CA ILE A 118 23.20 6.26 -46.48
C ILE A 118 24.42 6.21 -47.42
N ALA A 119 24.42 5.32 -48.42
CA ALA A 119 25.49 5.26 -49.41
C ALA A 119 25.59 6.56 -50.23
N SER A 120 24.44 7.15 -50.62
CA SER A 120 24.41 8.43 -51.32
C SER A 120 25.00 9.55 -50.45
N MET A 121 24.63 9.62 -49.17
CA MET A 121 25.24 10.58 -48.25
C MET A 121 26.77 10.41 -48.19
N HIS A 122 27.24 9.17 -48.05
CA HIS A 122 28.68 8.90 -47.97
C HIS A 122 29.43 9.33 -49.22
N TYR A 123 28.94 8.95 -50.42
CA TYR A 123 29.61 9.26 -51.68
C TYR A 123 29.48 10.73 -52.10
N ILE A 124 28.38 11.41 -51.75
CA ILE A 124 28.27 12.88 -51.91
C ILE A 124 29.27 13.56 -50.96
N GLY A 125 29.44 13.06 -49.74
CA GLY A 125 30.46 13.54 -48.80
C GLY A 125 31.88 13.37 -49.35
N MET A 126 32.18 12.23 -49.97
CA MET A 126 33.46 11.98 -50.66
C MET A 126 33.66 12.90 -51.87
N ALA A 127 32.62 13.16 -52.65
CA ALA A 127 32.68 14.07 -53.79
C ALA A 127 32.96 15.53 -53.37
N ALA A 128 32.71 15.88 -52.10
CA ALA A 128 33.04 17.19 -51.56
C ALA A 128 34.54 17.37 -51.23
N MET A 129 35.35 16.31 -51.29
CA MET A 129 36.79 16.36 -51.07
C MET A 129 37.48 16.97 -52.30
N GLN A 130 38.05 18.15 -52.12
CA GLN A 130 38.85 18.84 -53.13
C GLN A 130 40.33 18.64 -52.83
N MET A 131 41.04 18.06 -53.78
CA MET A 131 42.47 17.80 -53.69
C MET A 131 43.08 17.73 -55.10
N ASP A 132 44.37 18.02 -55.22
CA ASP A 132 45.11 17.96 -56.49
C ASP A 132 45.48 16.50 -56.88
N ALA A 133 44.50 15.61 -56.84
CA ALA A 133 44.62 14.21 -57.25
C ALA A 133 43.37 13.74 -57.99
N SER A 134 43.55 12.89 -59.00
CA SER A 134 42.44 12.19 -59.65
C SER A 134 41.99 10.99 -58.81
N THR A 135 40.66 10.82 -58.70
CA THR A 135 40.02 9.77 -57.90
C THR A 135 39.67 8.58 -58.78
N HIS A 136 40.13 7.39 -58.39
CA HIS A 136 39.82 6.13 -59.08
C HIS A 136 39.11 5.18 -58.12
N TYR A 137 37.95 4.68 -58.54
CA TYR A 137 37.14 3.75 -57.76
C TYR A 137 37.41 2.31 -58.17
N ASN A 138 37.69 1.45 -57.19
CA ASN A 138 37.63 0.02 -57.35
C ASN A 138 36.16 -0.42 -57.36
N PHE A 139 35.69 -0.87 -58.52
CA PHE A 139 34.30 -1.25 -58.73
C PHE A 139 33.80 -2.32 -57.74
N LEU A 140 34.62 -3.31 -57.39
CA LEU A 140 34.22 -4.39 -56.48
C LEU A 140 34.00 -3.89 -55.05
N LEU A 141 34.93 -3.07 -54.54
CA LEU A 141 34.81 -2.50 -53.19
C LEU A 141 33.70 -1.45 -53.09
N PHE A 142 33.47 -0.69 -54.17
CA PHE A 142 32.34 0.23 -54.27
C PHE A 142 30.99 -0.51 -54.23
N VAL A 143 30.83 -1.58 -55.00
CA VAL A 143 29.60 -2.39 -54.95
C VAL A 143 29.44 -3.06 -53.58
N LEU A 144 30.54 -3.52 -52.98
CA LEU A 144 30.53 -4.13 -51.65
C LEU A 144 30.09 -3.15 -50.56
N SER A 145 30.57 -1.90 -50.55
CA SER A 145 30.15 -0.90 -49.56
C SER A 145 28.64 -0.61 -49.67
N VAL A 146 28.10 -0.49 -50.89
CA VAL A 146 26.67 -0.30 -51.13
C VAL A 146 25.87 -1.52 -50.68
N ALA A 147 26.37 -2.73 -50.91
CA ALA A 147 25.74 -3.97 -50.43
C ALA A 147 25.73 -4.02 -48.89
N ILE A 148 26.82 -3.62 -48.22
CA ILE A 148 26.87 -3.50 -46.75
C ILE A 148 25.85 -2.47 -46.26
N ALA A 149 25.74 -1.30 -46.91
CA ALA A 149 24.75 -0.29 -46.54
C ALA A 149 23.31 -0.84 -46.56
N ILE A 150 22.96 -1.57 -47.63
CA ILE A 150 21.63 -2.18 -47.79
C ILE A 150 21.39 -3.30 -46.77
N GLY A 151 22.36 -4.20 -46.59
CA GLY A 151 22.26 -5.30 -45.62
C GLY A 151 22.12 -4.80 -44.18
N ALA A 152 22.97 -3.84 -43.79
CA ALA A 152 22.91 -3.18 -42.50
C ALA A 152 21.55 -2.48 -42.28
N SER A 153 21.03 -1.84 -43.33
CA SER A 153 19.75 -1.14 -43.28
C SER A 153 18.54 -2.07 -43.13
N ILE A 154 18.56 -3.23 -43.78
CA ILE A 154 17.54 -4.27 -43.61
C ILE A 154 17.58 -4.83 -42.19
N ALA A 155 18.79 -5.17 -41.69
CA ALA A 155 18.96 -5.67 -40.34
C ALA A 155 18.50 -4.66 -39.28
N ALA A 156 18.88 -3.38 -39.45
CA ALA A 156 18.47 -2.27 -38.60
C ALA A 156 16.94 -2.15 -38.47
N LEU A 157 16.22 -2.15 -39.60
CA LEU A 157 14.77 -2.06 -39.63
C LEU A 157 14.09 -3.29 -39.04
N TYR A 158 14.62 -4.49 -39.31
CA TYR A 158 14.11 -5.73 -38.75
C TYR A 158 14.22 -5.75 -37.22
N ILE A 159 15.40 -5.39 -36.71
CA ILE A 159 15.69 -5.32 -35.29
C ILE A 159 14.83 -4.24 -34.60
N ALA A 160 14.70 -3.06 -35.20
CA ALA A 160 13.83 -2.00 -34.69
C ALA A 160 12.36 -2.44 -34.59
N PHE A 161 11.88 -3.27 -35.51
CA PHE A 161 10.53 -3.82 -35.48
C PHE A 161 10.36 -4.90 -34.40
N GLN A 162 11.32 -5.83 -34.25
CA GLN A 162 11.34 -6.85 -33.20
C GLN A 162 11.27 -6.25 -31.80
N PHE A 163 12.05 -5.19 -31.51
CA PHE A 163 12.06 -4.56 -30.19
C PHE A 163 10.78 -3.82 -29.82
N ARG A 164 9.89 -3.56 -30.77
CA ARG A 164 8.55 -3.04 -30.47
C ARG A 164 7.68 -4.07 -29.75
N MET A 165 7.93 -5.37 -29.93
CA MET A 165 7.10 -6.46 -29.38
C MET A 165 7.62 -7.02 -28.04
N GLN A 166 8.78 -6.58 -27.54
CA GLN A 166 9.40 -7.15 -26.33
C GLN A 166 9.16 -6.32 -25.06
N THR A 167 8.76 -6.99 -23.97
CA THR A 167 8.30 -6.39 -22.71
C THR A 167 9.44 -5.97 -21.76
N ARG A 168 9.44 -4.68 -21.41
CA ARG A 168 10.04 -3.87 -20.32
C ARG A 168 11.36 -4.23 -19.59
N ASN A 169 11.80 -5.48 -19.38
CA ASN A 169 13.04 -5.74 -18.60
C ASN A 169 14.14 -6.53 -19.34
N THR A 170 13.81 -7.42 -20.28
CA THR A 170 14.81 -8.10 -21.15
C THR A 170 15.23 -7.24 -22.37
N GLY A 171 14.61 -6.07 -22.56
CA GLY A 171 14.80 -5.21 -23.73
C GLY A 171 15.97 -4.22 -23.69
N LYS A 172 16.59 -3.94 -22.51
CA LYS A 172 17.66 -2.94 -22.42
C LYS A 172 18.99 -3.45 -22.97
N LEU A 173 19.43 -4.64 -22.54
CA LEU A 173 20.70 -5.25 -22.97
C LEU A 173 20.70 -5.56 -24.47
N SER A 174 19.59 -6.08 -24.96
CA SER A 174 19.39 -6.43 -26.37
C SER A 174 19.37 -5.19 -27.29
N ARG A 175 18.84 -4.05 -26.81
CA ARG A 175 18.92 -2.76 -27.52
C ARG A 175 20.36 -2.22 -27.60
N ILE A 176 21.14 -2.33 -26.52
CA ILE A 176 22.56 -1.95 -26.51
C ILE A 176 23.35 -2.82 -27.49
N LEU A 177 23.18 -4.15 -27.43
CA LEU A 177 23.86 -5.09 -28.33
C LEU A 177 23.53 -4.82 -29.80
N SER A 178 22.27 -4.48 -30.08
CA SER A 178 21.82 -4.15 -31.43
C SER A 178 22.35 -2.82 -31.93
N ALA A 179 22.47 -1.82 -31.05
CA ALA A 179 23.10 -0.54 -31.38
C ALA A 179 24.60 -0.72 -31.69
N LEU A 180 25.29 -1.62 -30.98
CA LEU A 180 26.69 -1.97 -31.26
C LEU A 180 26.85 -2.65 -32.63
N ILE A 181 26.02 -3.66 -32.93
CA ILE A 181 26.03 -4.35 -34.23
C ILE A 181 25.74 -3.36 -35.37
N MET A 182 24.73 -2.51 -35.19
CA MET A 182 24.35 -1.52 -36.18
C MET A 182 25.43 -0.44 -36.36
N GLY A 183 26.01 0.06 -35.27
CA GLY A 183 27.14 0.99 -35.32
C GLY A 183 28.36 0.42 -36.03
N ALA A 184 28.69 -0.86 -35.79
CA ALA A 184 29.76 -1.57 -36.49
C ALA A 184 29.47 -1.71 -37.98
N ALA A 185 28.22 -2.01 -38.37
CA ALA A 185 27.83 -2.16 -39.77
C ALA A 185 27.86 -0.83 -40.54
N ILE A 186 27.38 0.27 -39.92
CA ILE A 186 27.42 1.61 -40.54
C ILE A 186 28.87 2.09 -40.67
N SER A 187 29.70 1.89 -39.64
CA SER A 187 31.14 2.24 -39.70
C SER A 187 31.88 1.37 -40.72
N GLY A 188 31.58 0.07 -40.77
CA GLY A 188 32.17 -0.88 -41.73
C GLY A 188 31.85 -0.51 -43.18
N MET A 189 30.64 -0.02 -43.46
CA MET A 189 30.31 0.52 -44.77
C MET A 189 31.19 1.71 -45.15
N HIS A 190 31.34 2.68 -44.24
CA HIS A 190 32.13 3.88 -44.47
C HIS A 190 33.60 3.54 -44.79
N TYR A 191 34.26 2.72 -43.98
CA TYR A 191 35.66 2.35 -44.22
C TYR A 191 35.85 1.47 -45.46
N THR A 192 34.85 0.64 -45.80
CA THR A 192 34.86 -0.09 -47.09
C THR A 192 34.72 0.86 -48.27
N GLY A 193 33.89 1.90 -48.14
CA GLY A 193 33.74 2.96 -49.14
C GLY A 193 35.02 3.77 -49.35
N MET A 194 35.73 4.10 -48.26
CA MET A 194 37.06 4.74 -48.32
C MET A 194 38.11 3.85 -48.98
N ALA A 195 38.13 2.55 -48.62
CA ALA A 195 39.04 1.57 -49.22
C ALA A 195 38.77 1.34 -50.72
N ALA A 196 37.57 1.68 -51.20
CA ALA A 196 37.23 1.61 -52.62
C ALA A 196 37.88 2.72 -53.46
N VAL A 197 38.43 3.78 -52.83
CA VAL A 197 38.99 4.93 -53.55
C VAL A 197 40.51 4.94 -53.47
N SER A 198 41.16 5.15 -54.62
CA SER A 198 42.59 5.39 -54.72
C SER A 198 42.85 6.76 -55.35
N PHE A 199 43.86 7.46 -54.83
CA PHE A 199 44.20 8.82 -55.24
C PHE A 199 45.54 8.84 -55.99
N THR A 200 45.53 9.41 -57.20
CA THR A 200 46.72 9.59 -58.04
C THR A 200 47.00 11.08 -58.24
N PRO A 201 48.17 11.61 -57.82
CA PRO A 201 48.45 13.04 -57.87
C PRO A 201 48.54 13.55 -59.31
N THR A 202 47.95 14.72 -59.58
CA THR A 202 47.86 15.32 -60.93
C THR A 202 49.02 16.26 -61.28
N GLN A 203 49.80 16.73 -60.30
CA GLN A 203 51.04 17.49 -60.50
C GLN A 203 52.10 17.14 -59.44
N VAL A 204 53.39 17.17 -59.82
CA VAL A 204 54.52 17.04 -58.89
C VAL A 204 54.93 18.44 -58.42
N VAL A 205 54.41 18.88 -57.27
CA VAL A 205 54.88 20.11 -56.62
C VAL A 205 55.29 19.82 -55.19
N SER A 206 56.55 20.15 -54.90
CA SER A 206 57.15 20.24 -53.57
C SER A 206 56.62 21.46 -52.81
N SER A 207 55.91 21.26 -51.70
CA SER A 207 55.89 22.23 -50.59
C SER A 207 55.59 21.53 -49.25
N ILE A 208 56.59 21.49 -48.37
CA ILE A 208 56.58 20.78 -47.08
C ILE A 208 56.11 21.69 -45.91
N VAL A 209 55.70 22.94 -46.15
CA VAL A 209 55.51 23.92 -45.05
C VAL A 209 54.06 24.39 -44.83
N ALA A 210 53.14 24.20 -45.78
CA ALA A 210 51.72 24.60 -45.61
C ALA A 210 50.84 23.56 -44.86
N ASN A 211 51.38 22.36 -44.60
CA ASN A 211 50.57 21.17 -44.25
C ASN A 211 50.10 21.09 -42.77
N ARG A 212 50.73 21.81 -41.82
CA ARG A 212 50.35 21.69 -40.38
C ARG A 212 49.22 22.62 -39.92
N ALA A 213 49.12 23.82 -40.48
CA ALA A 213 48.13 24.83 -40.03
C ALA A 213 46.71 24.54 -40.55
N VAL A 214 46.59 24.01 -41.77
CA VAL A 214 45.29 23.61 -42.33
C VAL A 214 44.80 22.33 -41.66
N GLN A 215 45.68 21.35 -41.42
CA GLN A 215 45.30 20.07 -40.81
C GLN A 215 44.88 20.19 -39.33
N SER A 216 45.46 21.11 -38.56
CA SER A 216 45.01 21.38 -37.18
C SER A 216 43.62 22.03 -37.13
N SER A 217 43.28 22.89 -38.10
CA SER A 217 41.96 23.54 -38.18
C SER A 217 40.83 22.55 -38.51
N LEU A 218 41.10 21.51 -39.31
CA LEU A 218 40.12 20.47 -39.64
C LEU A 218 39.86 19.51 -38.47
N SER A 219 40.86 19.21 -37.63
CA SER A 219 40.67 18.39 -36.42
C SER A 219 39.76 19.05 -35.38
N TRP A 220 39.88 20.37 -35.18
CA TRP A 220 38.98 21.13 -34.31
C TRP A 220 37.54 21.17 -34.82
N LEU A 221 37.36 21.22 -36.14
CA LEU A 221 36.03 21.12 -36.76
C LEU A 221 35.42 19.73 -36.55
N ALA A 222 36.21 18.65 -36.69
CA ALA A 222 35.77 17.28 -36.40
C ALA A 222 35.29 17.14 -34.94
N LEU A 223 36.08 17.67 -34.00
CA LEU A 223 35.76 17.64 -32.58
C LEU A 223 34.50 18.48 -32.27
N GLY A 224 34.37 19.66 -32.87
CA GLY A 224 33.19 20.52 -32.72
C GLY A 224 31.89 19.87 -33.22
N ILE A 225 31.92 19.26 -34.40
CA ILE A 225 30.77 18.51 -34.95
C ILE A 225 30.47 17.29 -34.08
N GLY A 226 31.50 16.57 -33.60
CA GLY A 226 31.36 15.46 -32.67
C GLY A 226 30.65 15.87 -31.37
N ILE A 227 31.11 16.94 -30.72
CA ILE A 227 30.51 17.48 -29.49
C ILE A 227 29.06 17.93 -29.73
N ALA A 228 28.81 18.70 -30.79
CA ALA A 228 27.46 19.15 -31.12
C ALA A 228 26.50 17.97 -31.34
N THR A 229 26.96 16.93 -32.03
CA THR A 229 26.18 15.71 -32.27
C THR A 229 25.91 14.96 -30.97
N LEU A 230 26.89 14.83 -30.08
CA LEU A 230 26.72 14.22 -28.76
C LEU A 230 25.70 14.97 -27.90
N ILE A 231 25.69 16.31 -27.95
CA ILE A 231 24.69 17.15 -27.25
C ILE A 231 23.29 16.89 -27.80
N ILE A 232 23.12 16.86 -29.13
CA ILE A 232 21.82 16.62 -29.78
C ILE A 232 21.29 15.22 -29.43
N LEU A 233 22.15 14.19 -29.48
CA LEU A 233 21.80 12.83 -29.10
C LEU A 233 21.47 12.74 -27.59
N GLY A 234 22.25 13.39 -26.74
CA GLY A 234 22.04 13.44 -25.29
C GLY A 234 20.72 14.09 -24.90
N PHE A 235 20.39 15.24 -25.51
CA PHE A 235 19.11 15.91 -25.29
C PHE A 235 17.93 15.03 -25.74
N THR A 236 18.04 14.39 -26.90
CA THR A 236 17.00 13.48 -27.41
C THR A 236 16.76 12.30 -26.47
N LEU A 237 17.83 11.72 -25.90
CA LEU A 237 17.75 10.66 -24.90
C LEU A 237 17.20 11.16 -23.55
N LEU A 238 17.50 12.39 -23.14
CA LEU A 238 16.97 13.01 -21.93
C LEU A 238 15.46 13.29 -22.05
N THR A 239 15.01 13.88 -23.15
CA THR A 239 13.58 14.07 -23.43
C THR A 239 12.85 12.74 -23.42
N SER A 240 13.48 11.71 -23.99
CA SER A 240 13.00 10.34 -23.92
C SER A 240 12.86 9.86 -22.46
N PHE A 241 13.89 10.00 -21.64
CA PHE A 241 13.86 9.57 -20.24
C PHE A 241 12.76 10.27 -19.42
N VAL A 242 12.62 11.58 -19.54
CA VAL A 242 11.61 12.37 -18.81
C VAL A 242 10.19 11.94 -19.17
N ASP A 243 9.89 11.76 -20.45
CA ASP A 243 8.59 11.32 -20.93
C ASP A 243 8.20 9.92 -20.39
N ARG A 244 9.16 8.99 -20.30
CA ARG A 244 8.94 7.68 -19.65
C ARG A 244 8.55 7.81 -18.18
N ARG A 245 9.23 8.71 -17.47
CA ARG A 245 8.99 8.95 -16.05
C ARG A 245 7.61 9.57 -15.84
N MET A 246 7.25 10.58 -16.62
CA MET A 246 5.94 11.23 -16.55
C MET A 246 4.81 10.26 -16.86
N ALA A 247 4.91 9.45 -17.92
CA ALA A 247 3.90 8.45 -18.25
C ALA A 247 3.66 7.45 -17.10
N SER A 248 4.73 7.02 -16.41
CA SER A 248 4.62 6.12 -15.26
C SER A 248 3.98 6.77 -14.03
N GLN A 249 4.23 8.05 -13.79
CA GLN A 249 3.61 8.81 -12.71
C GLN A 249 2.11 9.04 -12.96
N THR A 250 1.73 9.36 -14.20
CA THR A 250 0.31 9.53 -14.56
C THR A 250 -0.48 8.24 -14.40
N THR A 251 0.10 7.08 -14.74
CA THR A 251 -0.57 5.78 -14.51
C THR A 251 -0.77 5.48 -13.03
N LEU A 252 0.21 5.84 -12.19
CA LEU A 252 0.12 5.62 -10.75
C LEU A 252 -0.94 6.53 -10.11
N LEU A 253 -0.97 7.81 -10.50
CA LEU A 253 -1.98 8.77 -10.03
C LEU A 253 -3.40 8.31 -10.37
N LYS A 254 -3.62 7.87 -11.62
CA LYS A 254 -4.94 7.30 -12.02
C LYS A 254 -5.34 6.07 -11.21
N GLN A 255 -4.37 5.25 -10.79
CA GLN A 255 -4.64 4.09 -9.95
C GLN A 255 -5.03 4.50 -8.53
N GLN A 256 -4.33 5.48 -7.95
CA GLN A 256 -4.66 6.04 -6.63
C GLN A 256 -6.03 6.73 -6.63
N GLU A 257 -6.34 7.52 -7.65
CA GLU A 257 -7.65 8.16 -7.80
C GLU A 257 -8.78 7.13 -7.90
N ALA A 258 -8.60 6.05 -8.67
CA ALA A 258 -9.59 4.99 -8.78
C ALA A 258 -9.80 4.23 -7.46
N GLU A 259 -8.75 4.04 -6.67
CA GLU A 259 -8.84 3.41 -5.35
C GLU A 259 -9.57 4.29 -4.34
N ALA A 260 -9.25 5.59 -4.30
CA ALA A 260 -9.94 6.56 -3.44
C ALA A 260 -11.44 6.68 -3.79
N GLN A 261 -11.78 6.73 -5.07
CA GLN A 261 -13.18 6.76 -5.53
C GLN A 261 -13.96 5.52 -5.08
N ARG A 262 -13.36 4.34 -5.13
CA ARG A 262 -13.99 3.09 -4.68
C ARG A 262 -14.26 3.09 -3.18
N LEU A 263 -13.32 3.56 -2.37
CA LEU A 263 -13.50 3.63 -0.91
C LEU A 263 -14.60 4.62 -0.53
N GLN A 264 -14.70 5.74 -1.25
CA GLN A 264 -15.77 6.71 -1.07
C GLN A 264 -17.14 6.12 -1.43
N GLN A 265 -17.23 5.43 -2.58
CA GLN A 265 -18.46 4.74 -3.00
C GLN A 265 -18.89 3.68 -1.97
N PHE A 266 -17.97 2.86 -1.48
CA PHE A 266 -18.26 1.86 -0.44
C PHE A 266 -18.85 2.50 0.83
N THR A 267 -18.27 3.62 1.28
CA THR A 267 -18.73 4.34 2.47
C THR A 267 -20.15 4.88 2.27
N GLU A 268 -20.43 5.49 1.10
CA GLU A 268 -21.74 6.05 0.79
C GLU A 268 -22.83 4.97 0.73
N ILE A 269 -22.56 3.84 0.07
CA ILE A 269 -23.48 2.69 -0.01
C ILE A 269 -23.78 2.16 1.40
N THR A 270 -22.75 1.97 2.22
CA THR A 270 -22.89 1.47 3.60
C THR A 270 -23.79 2.38 4.44
N LEU A 271 -23.63 3.70 4.30
CA LEU A 271 -24.47 4.68 5.00
C LEU A 271 -25.94 4.61 4.56
N ARG A 272 -26.22 4.41 3.26
CA ARG A 272 -27.60 4.28 2.75
C ARG A 272 -28.26 3.00 3.24
N ILE A 273 -27.55 1.87 3.20
CA ILE A 273 -28.05 0.57 3.68
C ILE A 273 -28.41 0.64 5.17
N ARG A 274 -27.56 1.27 5.98
CA ARG A 274 -27.77 1.38 7.44
C ARG A 274 -28.74 2.48 7.88
N ARG A 275 -29.30 3.25 6.95
CA ARG A 275 -30.15 4.41 7.27
C ARG A 275 -31.55 4.01 7.74
N SER A 276 -32.12 2.94 7.20
CA SER A 276 -33.44 2.45 7.61
C SER A 276 -33.31 1.41 8.73
N LEU A 277 -34.30 1.41 9.63
CA LEU A 277 -34.43 0.43 10.72
C LEU A 277 -35.52 -0.61 10.40
N LYS A 278 -36.13 -0.55 9.21
CA LYS A 278 -37.10 -1.55 8.75
C LYS A 278 -36.41 -2.60 7.88
N LEU A 279 -36.66 -3.86 8.20
CA LEU A 279 -36.05 -5.00 7.51
C LEU A 279 -36.22 -4.93 5.97
N GLU A 280 -37.43 -4.66 5.51
CA GLU A 280 -37.76 -4.59 4.07
C GLU A 280 -37.03 -3.46 3.34
N ASP A 281 -36.94 -2.28 3.95
CA ASP A 281 -36.22 -1.14 3.38
C ASP A 281 -34.72 -1.41 3.29
N VAL A 282 -34.13 -2.04 4.31
CA VAL A 282 -32.71 -2.42 4.33
C VAL A 282 -32.42 -3.43 3.22
N LEU A 283 -33.23 -4.46 3.08
CA LEU A 283 -33.08 -5.50 2.06
C LEU A 283 -33.20 -4.92 0.64
N ASN A 284 -34.24 -4.13 0.37
CA ASN A 284 -34.48 -3.52 -0.94
C ASN A 284 -33.40 -2.48 -1.31
N THR A 285 -32.97 -1.66 -0.35
CA THR A 285 -31.88 -0.71 -0.56
C THR A 285 -30.57 -1.45 -0.84
N ALA A 286 -30.28 -2.52 -0.10
CA ALA A 286 -29.07 -3.31 -0.28
C ALA A 286 -28.96 -3.92 -1.68
N VAL A 287 -30.00 -4.62 -2.16
CA VAL A 287 -29.96 -5.22 -3.50
C VAL A 287 -29.84 -4.18 -4.60
N SER A 288 -30.48 -3.02 -4.46
CA SER A 288 -30.39 -1.92 -5.43
C SER A 288 -28.99 -1.29 -5.46
N GLU A 289 -28.43 -0.93 -4.31
CA GLU A 289 -27.11 -0.29 -4.22
C GLU A 289 -25.99 -1.24 -4.67
N VAL A 290 -26.05 -2.53 -4.28
CA VAL A 290 -25.07 -3.53 -4.72
C VAL A 290 -25.16 -3.76 -6.23
N GLN A 291 -26.37 -3.80 -6.80
CA GLN A 291 -26.54 -3.95 -8.25
C GLN A 291 -25.90 -2.78 -9.01
N GLN A 292 -26.17 -1.54 -8.58
CA GLN A 292 -25.61 -0.34 -9.21
C GLN A 292 -24.09 -0.28 -9.07
N ALA A 293 -23.55 -0.58 -7.88
CA ALA A 293 -22.12 -0.50 -7.60
C ALA A 293 -21.30 -1.50 -8.43
N LEU A 294 -21.83 -2.72 -8.62
CA LEU A 294 -21.18 -3.76 -9.41
C LEU A 294 -21.52 -3.68 -10.91
N GLY A 295 -22.52 -2.89 -11.30
CA GLY A 295 -23.09 -2.99 -12.65
C GLY A 295 -23.51 -4.43 -12.98
N ALA A 296 -24.06 -5.14 -11.99
CA ALA A 296 -24.59 -6.49 -12.17
C ALA A 296 -26.01 -6.42 -12.74
N GLU A 297 -26.43 -7.46 -13.46
CA GLU A 297 -27.76 -7.45 -14.09
C GLU A 297 -28.86 -7.83 -13.12
N ARG A 298 -28.53 -8.64 -12.10
CA ARG A 298 -29.44 -8.95 -11.00
C ARG A 298 -28.68 -9.12 -9.70
N VAL A 299 -29.24 -8.65 -8.60
CA VAL A 299 -28.77 -8.94 -7.24
C VAL A 299 -29.95 -9.44 -6.41
N THR A 300 -29.75 -10.55 -5.68
CA THR A 300 -30.79 -11.16 -4.85
C THR A 300 -30.28 -11.44 -3.45
N ILE A 301 -31.15 -11.37 -2.45
CA ILE A 301 -30.90 -11.86 -1.10
C ILE A 301 -31.79 -13.06 -0.84
N HIS A 302 -31.18 -14.16 -0.44
CA HIS A 302 -31.84 -15.41 -0.15
C HIS A 302 -31.85 -15.64 1.36
N ARG A 303 -33.03 -15.91 1.92
CA ARG A 303 -33.16 -16.43 3.28
C ARG A 303 -33.08 -17.95 3.24
N LEU A 304 -32.29 -18.53 4.14
CA LEU A 304 -32.21 -19.98 4.30
C LEU A 304 -33.30 -20.44 5.27
N ASN A 305 -34.06 -21.46 4.86
CA ASN A 305 -35.05 -22.12 5.71
C ASN A 305 -34.38 -23.25 6.52
N ARG A 306 -35.08 -23.78 7.53
CA ARG A 306 -34.56 -24.85 8.40
C ARG A 306 -34.25 -26.16 7.67
N ASP A 307 -34.85 -26.36 6.51
CA ASP A 307 -34.63 -27.50 5.60
C ASP A 307 -33.53 -27.20 4.55
N TRP A 308 -32.76 -26.13 4.73
CA TRP A 308 -31.77 -25.60 3.77
C TRP A 308 -32.32 -25.13 2.42
N SER A 309 -33.64 -25.20 2.20
CA SER A 309 -34.25 -24.55 1.04
C SER A 309 -34.06 -23.03 1.12
N SER A 310 -33.91 -22.38 -0.02
CA SER A 310 -33.70 -20.93 -0.07
C SER A 310 -34.91 -20.21 -0.65
N THR A 311 -35.24 -19.06 -0.10
CA THR A 311 -36.32 -18.19 -0.61
C THR A 311 -35.74 -16.81 -0.89
N ILE A 312 -36.00 -16.30 -2.08
CA ILE A 312 -35.56 -14.96 -2.48
C ILE A 312 -36.46 -13.93 -1.80
N ILE A 313 -35.89 -13.18 -0.85
CA ILE A 313 -36.60 -12.20 -0.02
C ILE A 313 -36.43 -10.76 -0.49
N ALA A 314 -35.44 -10.49 -1.35
CA ALA A 314 -35.27 -9.21 -2.01
C ALA A 314 -34.52 -9.39 -3.34
N GLU A 315 -34.84 -8.53 -4.31
CA GLU A 315 -34.27 -8.57 -5.65
C GLU A 315 -34.15 -7.15 -6.22
N SER A 316 -33.04 -6.88 -6.91
CA SER A 316 -32.93 -5.78 -7.88
C SER A 316 -32.50 -6.35 -9.22
N VAL A 317 -33.27 -6.06 -10.27
CA VAL A 317 -33.08 -6.65 -11.61
C VAL A 317 -33.07 -5.58 -12.69
N ALA A 318 -32.14 -5.69 -13.63
CA ALA A 318 -32.03 -4.77 -14.76
C ALA A 318 -33.15 -5.04 -15.78
N GLN A 319 -33.53 -3.99 -16.52
CA GLN A 319 -34.64 -4.05 -17.47
C GLN A 319 -34.41 -5.12 -18.55
N GLY A 320 -35.37 -6.03 -18.73
CA GLY A 320 -35.34 -7.09 -19.74
C GLY A 320 -35.07 -8.50 -19.23
N TRP A 321 -34.84 -8.68 -17.92
CA TRP A 321 -34.65 -9.99 -17.28
C TRP A 321 -35.84 -10.39 -16.40
N ILE A 322 -36.07 -11.70 -16.26
CA ILE A 322 -37.18 -12.26 -15.47
C ILE A 322 -36.95 -11.97 -13.97
N SER A 323 -37.97 -11.56 -13.23
CA SER A 323 -37.89 -11.43 -11.77
C SER A 323 -37.98 -12.80 -11.11
N ALA A 324 -37.11 -13.05 -10.11
CA ALA A 324 -37.05 -14.28 -9.33
C ALA A 324 -37.59 -14.11 -7.90
N LEU A 325 -38.17 -12.94 -7.57
CA LEU A 325 -38.68 -12.62 -6.23
C LEU A 325 -39.74 -13.65 -5.77
N GLU A 326 -39.69 -14.01 -4.48
CA GLU A 326 -40.59 -14.98 -3.83
C GLU A 326 -40.55 -16.42 -4.37
N HIS A 327 -39.65 -16.74 -5.30
CA HIS A 327 -39.47 -18.11 -5.75
C HIS A 327 -38.73 -18.92 -4.67
N ARG A 328 -39.29 -20.08 -4.31
CA ARG A 328 -38.64 -21.05 -3.42
C ARG A 328 -37.79 -21.98 -4.27
N MET A 329 -36.49 -22.02 -3.98
CA MET A 329 -35.56 -22.96 -4.61
C MET A 329 -35.27 -24.09 -3.63
N ASP A 330 -35.74 -25.27 -3.99
CA ASP A 330 -35.43 -26.52 -3.32
C ASP A 330 -34.21 -27.12 -4.02
N ASP A 331 -33.03 -26.81 -3.49
CA ASP A 331 -31.76 -27.17 -4.11
C ASP A 331 -30.85 -27.79 -3.05
N SER A 332 -30.76 -29.12 -3.06
CA SER A 332 -29.92 -29.90 -2.16
C SER A 332 -28.41 -29.65 -2.34
N PHE A 333 -28.01 -28.92 -3.40
CA PHE A 333 -26.62 -28.56 -3.67
C PHE A 333 -25.95 -27.80 -2.53
N TRP A 334 -26.70 -26.95 -1.81
CA TRP A 334 -26.12 -26.02 -0.83
C TRP A 334 -25.61 -26.68 0.44
N GLU A 335 -26.17 -27.84 0.83
CA GLU A 335 -25.82 -28.56 2.05
C GLU A 335 -24.31 -28.89 2.13
N ARG A 336 -23.67 -29.15 0.98
CA ARG A 336 -22.23 -29.44 0.88
C ARG A 336 -21.32 -28.22 1.07
N TYR A 337 -21.86 -27.00 0.95
CA TYR A 337 -21.08 -25.76 0.94
C TYR A 337 -21.39 -24.83 2.13
N VAL A 338 -22.38 -25.17 2.96
CA VAL A 338 -22.76 -24.43 4.17
C VAL A 338 -21.55 -24.12 5.06
N GLU A 339 -20.68 -25.10 5.29
CA GLU A 339 -19.50 -24.94 6.16
C GLU A 339 -18.50 -23.91 5.59
N SER A 340 -18.36 -23.86 4.26
CA SER A 340 -17.54 -22.83 3.60
C SER A 340 -18.15 -21.43 3.73
N TYR A 341 -19.49 -21.31 3.70
CA TYR A 341 -20.19 -20.05 3.89
C TYR A 341 -20.14 -19.56 5.34
N ASN A 342 -20.23 -20.46 6.33
CA ASN A 342 -20.01 -20.12 7.75
C ASN A 342 -18.61 -19.54 8.00
N ASN A 343 -17.60 -19.95 7.21
CA ASN A 343 -16.25 -19.38 7.26
C ASN A 343 -16.10 -18.05 6.51
N GLY A 344 -17.19 -17.42 6.05
CA GLY A 344 -17.17 -16.11 5.39
C GLY A 344 -16.68 -16.12 3.94
N ARG A 345 -16.60 -17.29 3.29
CA ARG A 345 -16.07 -17.43 1.93
C ARG A 345 -17.06 -16.91 0.89
N VAL A 346 -16.58 -16.06 -0.01
CA VAL A 346 -17.30 -15.66 -1.23
C VAL A 346 -17.03 -16.66 -2.35
N TRP A 347 -18.09 -17.10 -3.02
CA TRP A 347 -18.02 -17.94 -4.20
C TRP A 347 -18.15 -17.10 -5.46
N VAL A 348 -17.32 -17.41 -6.45
CA VAL A 348 -17.23 -16.67 -7.70
C VAL A 348 -17.22 -17.68 -8.83
N ILE A 349 -18.24 -17.60 -9.68
CA ILE A 349 -18.42 -18.45 -10.85
C ILE A 349 -18.41 -17.55 -12.08
N ASP A 350 -17.30 -17.57 -12.83
CA ASP A 350 -17.15 -16.75 -14.03
C ASP A 350 -17.99 -17.32 -15.19
N ASN A 351 -18.06 -18.66 -15.30
CA ASN A 351 -18.82 -19.39 -16.31
C ASN A 351 -19.49 -20.64 -15.71
N ILE A 352 -20.82 -20.67 -15.66
CA ILE A 352 -21.56 -21.81 -15.09
C ILE A 352 -21.40 -23.12 -15.89
N TYR A 353 -21.03 -23.04 -17.18
CA TYR A 353 -20.91 -24.21 -18.06
C TYR A 353 -19.58 -24.96 -17.89
N GLU A 354 -18.61 -24.41 -17.15
CA GLU A 354 -17.26 -24.98 -16.99
C GLU A 354 -17.00 -25.59 -15.61
N VAL A 355 -17.89 -25.37 -14.65
CA VAL A 355 -17.67 -25.69 -13.22
C VAL A 355 -18.08 -27.13 -12.85
N GLY A 356 -18.81 -27.82 -13.74
CA GLY A 356 -19.24 -29.21 -13.53
C GLY A 356 -20.40 -29.37 -12.54
N PHE A 357 -21.38 -28.46 -12.57
CA PHE A 357 -22.60 -28.57 -11.76
C PHE A 357 -23.45 -29.78 -12.15
N THR A 358 -24.31 -30.23 -11.24
CA THR A 358 -25.35 -31.23 -11.55
C THR A 358 -26.32 -30.68 -12.58
N GLU A 359 -26.90 -31.57 -13.39
CA GLU A 359 -27.83 -31.17 -14.46
C GLU A 359 -29.07 -30.46 -13.89
N GLU A 360 -29.55 -30.91 -12.73
CA GLU A 360 -30.63 -30.29 -11.95
C GLU A 360 -30.32 -28.85 -11.54
N HIS A 361 -29.13 -28.60 -10.95
CA HIS A 361 -28.72 -27.24 -10.55
C HIS A 361 -28.52 -26.32 -11.76
N LEU A 362 -27.96 -26.85 -12.85
CA LEU A 362 -27.73 -26.08 -14.07
C LEU A 362 -29.05 -25.65 -14.73
N GLU A 363 -30.10 -26.48 -14.72
CA GLU A 363 -31.42 -26.10 -15.21
C GLU A 363 -32.05 -24.97 -14.40
N ILE A 364 -31.89 -24.98 -13.06
CA ILE A 364 -32.34 -23.86 -12.21
C ILE A 364 -31.63 -22.56 -12.59
N LEU A 365 -30.29 -22.58 -12.75
CA LEU A 365 -29.52 -21.40 -13.17
C LEU A 365 -29.95 -20.90 -14.57
N LYS A 366 -30.24 -21.80 -15.51
CA LYS A 366 -30.74 -21.46 -16.85
C LYS A 366 -32.14 -20.86 -16.83
N CYS A 367 -33.06 -21.38 -16.01
CA CYS A 367 -34.41 -20.82 -15.83
C CYS A 367 -34.35 -19.34 -15.44
N PHE A 368 -33.37 -18.96 -14.63
CA PHE A 368 -33.11 -17.58 -14.22
C PHE A 368 -32.16 -16.81 -15.14
N GLN A 369 -31.76 -17.42 -16.26
CA GLN A 369 -30.88 -16.90 -17.31
C GLN A 369 -29.46 -16.58 -16.84
N ILE A 370 -29.00 -17.15 -15.74
CA ILE A 370 -27.68 -16.88 -15.14
C ILE A 370 -26.59 -17.51 -16.01
N LYS A 371 -25.48 -16.81 -16.22
CA LYS A 371 -24.29 -17.30 -16.92
C LYS A 371 -23.01 -17.18 -16.10
N ALA A 372 -22.98 -16.24 -15.15
CA ALA A 372 -21.94 -16.04 -14.15
C ALA A 372 -22.57 -15.49 -12.87
N TYR A 373 -22.02 -15.81 -11.70
CA TYR A 373 -22.50 -15.22 -10.45
C TYR A 373 -21.44 -15.16 -9.34
N MET A 374 -21.68 -14.28 -8.37
CA MET A 374 -21.02 -14.30 -7.06
C MET A 374 -22.04 -14.59 -5.96
N ALA A 375 -21.61 -15.30 -4.92
CA ALA A 375 -22.43 -15.60 -3.74
C ALA A 375 -21.63 -15.33 -2.46
N ALA A 376 -22.17 -14.50 -1.58
CA ALA A 376 -21.53 -14.11 -0.31
C ALA A 376 -22.46 -14.39 0.88
N PRO A 377 -21.91 -14.86 2.02
CA PRO A 377 -22.70 -15.13 3.21
C PRO A 377 -23.10 -13.83 3.92
N ILE A 378 -24.35 -13.79 4.36
CA ILE A 378 -24.85 -12.78 5.29
C ILE A 378 -24.88 -13.44 6.67
N LEU A 379 -23.96 -13.02 7.54
CA LEU A 379 -23.76 -13.59 8.87
C LEU A 379 -24.34 -12.67 9.95
N GLN A 380 -24.96 -13.25 10.96
CA GLN A 380 -25.40 -12.57 12.19
C GLN A 380 -24.97 -13.43 13.39
N ASN A 381 -24.26 -12.86 14.37
CA ASN A 381 -23.63 -13.61 15.48
C ASN A 381 -22.83 -14.84 15.03
N ASN A 382 -22.09 -14.69 13.92
CA ASN A 382 -21.30 -15.75 13.30
C ASN A 382 -22.13 -16.96 12.79
N GLN A 383 -23.45 -16.80 12.65
CA GLN A 383 -24.34 -17.79 12.04
C GLN A 383 -24.84 -17.31 10.67
N LEU A 384 -24.88 -18.21 9.71
CA LEU A 384 -25.38 -17.95 8.36
C LEU A 384 -26.90 -17.75 8.37
N GLN A 385 -27.34 -16.52 8.13
CA GLN A 385 -28.77 -16.17 8.04
C GLN A 385 -29.29 -16.18 6.60
N GLY A 386 -28.40 -15.93 5.64
CA GLY A 386 -28.76 -15.86 4.24
C GLY A 386 -27.57 -15.72 3.32
N LEU A 387 -27.86 -15.63 2.02
CA LEU A 387 -26.87 -15.48 0.97
C LEU A 387 -27.23 -14.28 0.09
N LEU A 388 -26.23 -13.43 -0.17
CA LEU A 388 -26.30 -12.36 -1.16
C LEU A 388 -25.75 -12.90 -2.47
N PHE A 389 -26.47 -12.70 -3.57
CA PHE A 389 -26.06 -13.11 -4.90
C PHE A 389 -25.98 -11.93 -5.86
N ALA A 390 -24.98 -11.93 -6.74
CA ALA A 390 -24.89 -11.03 -7.89
C ALA A 390 -24.76 -11.85 -9.17
N HIS A 391 -25.69 -11.67 -10.12
CA HIS A 391 -25.78 -12.45 -11.35
C HIS A 391 -25.44 -11.61 -12.59
N GLN A 392 -24.80 -12.27 -13.55
CA GLN A 392 -24.71 -11.83 -14.95
C GLN A 392 -25.49 -12.83 -15.82
N CYS A 393 -26.41 -12.33 -16.62
CA CYS A 393 -27.34 -13.12 -17.42
C CYS A 393 -27.03 -13.05 -18.94
N SER A 394 -26.55 -11.92 -19.43
CA SER A 394 -26.24 -11.70 -20.86
C SER A 394 -25.04 -12.53 -21.35
N ASN A 395 -23.96 -12.58 -20.57
CA ASN A 395 -22.71 -13.24 -20.92
C ASN A 395 -21.96 -13.81 -19.71
N VAL A 396 -20.98 -14.67 -20.00
CA VAL A 396 -19.93 -15.06 -19.06
C VAL A 396 -19.18 -13.80 -18.62
N ARG A 397 -18.88 -13.67 -17.32
CA ARG A 397 -18.22 -12.49 -16.73
C ARG A 397 -17.08 -12.95 -15.85
N ILE A 398 -15.88 -12.45 -16.15
CA ILE A 398 -14.72 -12.63 -15.27
C ILE A 398 -14.77 -11.53 -14.21
N TRP A 399 -15.11 -11.91 -12.99
CA TRP A 399 -15.22 -10.98 -11.88
C TRP A 399 -13.85 -10.46 -11.47
N GLN A 400 -13.72 -9.14 -11.41
CA GLN A 400 -12.47 -8.50 -11.03
C GLN A 400 -12.25 -8.62 -9.51
N LYS A 401 -10.99 -8.68 -9.08
CA LYS A 401 -10.65 -8.79 -7.64
C LYS A 401 -11.31 -7.72 -6.77
N TRP A 402 -11.41 -6.49 -7.28
CA TRP A 402 -12.03 -5.39 -6.54
C TRP A 402 -13.55 -5.54 -6.42
N GLU A 403 -14.22 -6.18 -7.38
CA GLU A 403 -15.66 -6.46 -7.33
C GLU A 403 -15.98 -7.50 -6.28
N ILE A 404 -15.17 -8.56 -6.22
CA ILE A 404 -15.29 -9.64 -5.23
C ILE A 404 -15.11 -9.08 -3.82
N GLU A 405 -14.09 -8.23 -3.63
CA GLU A 405 -13.80 -7.64 -2.33
C GLU A 405 -14.89 -6.63 -1.89
N LEU A 406 -15.35 -5.78 -2.80
CA LEU A 406 -16.48 -4.87 -2.53
C LEU A 406 -17.73 -5.66 -2.13
N PHE A 407 -18.06 -6.70 -2.90
CA PHE A 407 -19.22 -7.55 -2.64
C PHE A 407 -19.14 -8.26 -1.29
N ARG A 408 -17.97 -8.80 -0.94
CA ARG A 408 -17.69 -9.40 0.38
C ARG A 408 -17.96 -8.41 1.51
N GLN A 409 -17.40 -7.21 1.41
CA GLN A 409 -17.54 -6.19 2.46
C GLN A 409 -19.00 -5.73 2.59
N LEU A 410 -19.71 -5.53 1.47
CA LEU A 410 -21.13 -5.16 1.49
C LEU A 410 -22.00 -6.24 2.12
N ALA A 411 -21.75 -7.53 1.86
CA ALA A 411 -22.49 -8.62 2.51
C ALA A 411 -22.37 -8.59 4.05
N VAL A 412 -21.18 -8.27 4.57
CA VAL A 412 -20.96 -8.08 6.02
C VAL A 412 -21.73 -6.86 6.53
N GLN A 413 -21.69 -5.73 5.81
CA GLN A 413 -22.41 -4.51 6.21
C GLN A 413 -23.94 -4.73 6.24
N ILE A 414 -24.46 -5.51 5.29
CA ILE A 414 -25.87 -5.90 5.25
C ILE A 414 -26.23 -6.76 6.45
N GLY A 415 -25.41 -7.75 6.82
CA GLY A 415 -25.64 -8.57 8.02
C GLY A 415 -25.80 -7.73 9.29
N ILE A 416 -24.92 -6.74 9.48
CA ILE A 416 -25.00 -5.80 10.61
C ILE A 416 -26.27 -4.94 10.57
N ALA A 417 -26.67 -4.46 9.39
CA ALA A 417 -27.88 -3.65 9.24
C ALA A 417 -29.16 -4.46 9.51
N LEU A 418 -29.20 -5.73 9.08
CA LEU A 418 -30.33 -6.64 9.37
C LEU A 418 -30.42 -6.97 10.86
N GLU A 419 -29.28 -7.14 11.54
CA GLU A 419 -29.25 -7.34 12.99
C GLU A 419 -29.90 -6.20 13.76
N GLN A 420 -29.58 -4.96 13.40
CA GLN A 420 -30.17 -3.77 14.01
C GLN A 420 -31.69 -3.69 13.77
N ALA A 421 -32.14 -3.99 12.55
CA ALA A 421 -33.56 -4.00 12.21
C ALA A 421 -34.33 -5.10 12.96
N ASN A 422 -33.76 -6.29 13.09
CA ASN A 422 -34.37 -7.42 13.81
C ASN A 422 -34.50 -7.13 15.31
N LEU A 423 -33.44 -6.60 15.94
CA LEU A 423 -33.46 -6.27 17.37
C LEU A 423 -34.57 -5.25 17.71
N LEU A 424 -34.75 -4.24 16.86
CA LEU A 424 -35.82 -3.26 17.05
C LEU A 424 -37.21 -3.88 16.89
N HIS A 425 -37.36 -4.81 15.93
CA HIS A 425 -38.62 -5.52 15.71
C HIS A 425 -38.99 -6.41 16.91
N GLU A 426 -38.03 -7.15 17.47
CA GLU A 426 -38.23 -7.97 18.67
C GLU A 426 -38.68 -7.12 19.88
N LEU A 427 -38.06 -5.95 20.07
CA LEU A 427 -38.44 -5.02 21.14
C LEU A 427 -39.90 -4.53 20.99
N GLN A 428 -40.32 -4.23 19.76
CA GLN A 428 -41.71 -3.85 19.47
C GLN A 428 -42.69 -5.02 19.71
N GLN A 429 -42.33 -6.24 19.32
CA GLN A 429 -43.16 -7.42 19.57
C GLN A 429 -43.30 -7.71 21.07
N ALA A 430 -42.22 -7.61 21.83
CA ALA A 430 -42.25 -7.79 23.28
C ALA A 430 -43.19 -6.78 23.96
N GLN A 431 -43.21 -5.53 23.49
CA GLN A 431 -44.15 -4.51 23.96
C GLN A 431 -45.61 -4.85 23.62
N GLU A 432 -45.88 -5.40 22.43
CA GLU A 432 -47.25 -5.76 22.03
C GLU A 432 -47.78 -7.00 22.77
N VAL A 433 -46.93 -7.98 23.08
CA VAL A 433 -47.30 -9.14 23.92
C VAL A 433 -47.75 -8.70 25.32
N LEU A 434 -47.09 -7.68 25.90
CA LEU A 434 -47.52 -7.08 27.16
C LEU A 434 -48.91 -6.42 27.04
N ARG A 435 -49.18 -5.70 25.95
CA ARG A 435 -50.53 -5.12 25.69
C ARG A 435 -51.59 -6.18 25.47
N LEU A 436 -51.25 -7.31 24.83
CA LEU A 436 -52.15 -8.44 24.63
C LEU A 436 -52.53 -9.09 25.96
N ARG A 437 -51.57 -9.25 26.89
CA ARG A 437 -51.82 -9.75 28.26
C ARG A 437 -52.85 -8.87 28.99
N ASP A 438 -52.71 -7.55 28.91
CA ASP A 438 -53.65 -6.60 29.53
C ASP A 438 -55.07 -6.70 28.92
N ARG A 439 -55.17 -6.93 27.61
CA ARG A 439 -56.45 -7.17 26.92
C ARG A 439 -57.06 -8.54 27.25
N ALA A 440 -56.25 -9.58 27.42
CA ALA A 440 -56.71 -10.93 27.75
C ALA A 440 -57.38 -10.99 29.13
N ILE A 441 -56.83 -10.28 30.12
CA ILE A 441 -57.43 -10.14 31.46
C ILE A 441 -58.77 -9.39 31.37
N ALA A 442 -58.89 -8.39 30.48
CA ALA A 442 -60.12 -7.66 30.24
C ALA A 442 -61.21 -8.47 29.50
N ALA A 443 -60.85 -9.51 28.74
CA ALA A 443 -61.76 -10.33 27.94
C ALA A 443 -62.19 -11.66 28.61
N ALA A 444 -61.65 -12.02 29.78
CA ALA A 444 -61.99 -13.24 30.50
C ALA A 444 -63.48 -13.26 30.90
N SER A 445 -64.17 -14.40 30.72
CA SER A 445 -65.60 -14.56 31.02
C SER A 445 -65.94 -14.61 32.51
N ASN A 446 -64.94 -14.93 33.35
CA ASN A 446 -65.05 -14.96 34.81
C ASN A 446 -64.71 -13.59 35.38
N GLY A 447 -65.36 -13.21 36.48
CA GLY A 447 -65.03 -11.99 37.21
C GLY A 447 -63.64 -12.12 37.83
N ILE A 448 -62.67 -11.32 37.38
CA ILE A 448 -61.32 -11.26 37.94
C ILE A 448 -61.18 -9.97 38.71
N LEU A 449 -60.78 -10.09 39.98
CA LEU A 449 -60.47 -8.98 40.86
C LEU A 449 -59.12 -9.17 41.53
N ILE A 450 -58.43 -8.07 41.81
CA ILE A 450 -57.19 -8.05 42.60
C ILE A 450 -57.46 -7.18 43.81
N THR A 451 -57.12 -7.66 44.99
CA THR A 451 -57.22 -6.91 46.25
C THR A 451 -55.84 -6.64 46.83
N ASP A 452 -55.72 -5.58 47.63
CA ASP A 452 -54.47 -5.24 48.33
C ASP A 452 -54.64 -5.40 49.85
N PRO A 453 -54.09 -6.47 50.46
CA PRO A 453 -54.26 -6.73 51.89
C PRO A 453 -53.47 -5.75 52.77
N ARG A 454 -52.63 -4.88 52.19
CA ARG A 454 -51.86 -3.87 52.94
C ARG A 454 -52.67 -2.59 53.19
N GLN A 455 -53.82 -2.44 52.52
CA GLN A 455 -54.76 -1.35 52.77
C GLN A 455 -55.85 -1.81 53.75
N GLU A 456 -56.38 -0.86 54.54
CA GLU A 456 -57.44 -1.15 55.50
C GLU A 456 -58.63 -1.79 54.79
N ASP A 457 -59.13 -2.90 55.35
CA ASP A 457 -60.27 -3.67 54.84
C ASP A 457 -60.03 -4.51 53.56
N ASN A 458 -58.77 -4.67 53.10
CA ASN A 458 -58.39 -5.44 51.91
C ASN A 458 -59.26 -5.11 50.67
N PRO A 459 -59.24 -3.85 50.21
CA PRO A 459 -60.12 -3.37 49.15
C PRO A 459 -59.71 -3.93 47.78
N ILE A 460 -60.68 -3.97 46.86
CA ILE A 460 -60.45 -4.26 45.44
C ILE A 460 -59.66 -3.09 44.83
N VAL A 461 -58.47 -3.38 44.27
CA VAL A 461 -57.62 -2.42 43.55
C VAL A 461 -57.70 -2.57 42.03
N PHE A 462 -58.24 -3.68 41.55
CA PHE A 462 -58.51 -3.92 40.13
C PHE A 462 -59.70 -4.87 39.98
N CYS A 463 -60.55 -4.64 38.99
CA CYS A 463 -61.54 -5.59 38.50
C CYS A 463 -61.67 -5.51 36.97
N ASN A 464 -62.02 -6.63 36.33
CA ASN A 464 -62.24 -6.71 34.88
C ASN A 464 -63.73 -6.50 34.51
N ALA A 465 -64.02 -6.30 33.22
CA ALA A 465 -65.39 -6.02 32.75
C ALA A 465 -66.38 -7.17 33.01
N ALA A 466 -65.93 -8.42 33.06
CA ALA A 466 -66.79 -9.56 33.38
C ALA A 466 -67.29 -9.53 34.84
N PHE A 467 -66.51 -8.99 35.77
CA PHE A 467 -66.97 -8.72 37.12
C PHE A 467 -68.13 -7.71 37.13
N GLU A 468 -68.03 -6.62 36.34
CA GLU A 468 -69.11 -5.63 36.22
C GLU A 468 -70.38 -6.24 35.63
N ASN A 469 -70.25 -7.07 34.58
CA ASN A 469 -71.37 -7.75 33.94
C ASN A 469 -72.04 -8.80 34.84
N MET A 470 -71.25 -9.59 35.56
CA MET A 470 -71.76 -10.67 36.44
C MET A 470 -72.47 -10.11 37.67
N THR A 471 -71.97 -9.02 38.24
CA THR A 471 -72.44 -8.51 39.52
C THR A 471 -73.36 -7.28 39.40
N GLY A 472 -73.30 -6.56 38.28
CA GLY A 472 -74.04 -5.33 38.03
C GLY A 472 -73.44 -4.06 38.69
N TYR A 473 -72.30 -4.17 39.36
CA TYR A 473 -71.57 -3.02 39.94
C TYR A 473 -70.54 -2.46 38.95
N SER A 474 -70.50 -1.14 38.79
CA SER A 474 -69.47 -0.50 37.96
C SER A 474 -68.10 -0.50 38.66
N LYS A 475 -67.02 -0.40 37.87
CA LYS A 475 -65.65 -0.35 38.36
C LYS A 475 -65.44 0.77 39.38
N GLU A 476 -66.01 1.95 39.15
CA GLU A 476 -65.90 3.08 40.07
C GLU A 476 -66.62 2.83 41.41
N GLU A 477 -67.69 2.02 41.41
CA GLU A 477 -68.42 1.61 42.63
C GLU A 477 -67.75 0.44 43.36
N ALA A 478 -66.99 -0.40 42.65
CA ALA A 478 -66.36 -1.59 43.21
C ALA A 478 -64.93 -1.34 43.74
N LEU A 479 -64.17 -0.45 43.10
CA LEU A 479 -62.81 -0.11 43.52
C LEU A 479 -62.83 0.58 44.91
N GLY A 480 -61.87 0.22 45.76
CA GLY A 480 -61.78 0.76 47.11
C GLY A 480 -62.71 0.11 48.13
N HIS A 481 -63.57 -0.82 47.70
CA HIS A 481 -64.46 -1.58 48.59
C HIS A 481 -64.04 -3.05 48.69
N ASN A 482 -64.31 -3.67 49.83
CA ASN A 482 -64.16 -5.11 49.99
C ASN A 482 -65.33 -5.85 49.29
N CYS A 483 -65.04 -6.98 48.63
CA CYS A 483 -65.99 -7.74 47.80
C CYS A 483 -67.20 -8.34 48.57
N ARG A 484 -67.27 -8.17 49.90
CA ARG A 484 -68.40 -8.65 50.72
C ARG A 484 -69.75 -8.00 50.40
N PHE A 485 -69.80 -6.89 49.65
CA PHE A 485 -71.06 -6.27 49.24
C PHE A 485 -71.93 -7.18 48.34
N LEU A 486 -71.35 -8.26 47.78
CA LEU A 486 -72.08 -9.30 47.03
C LEU A 486 -72.80 -10.33 47.92
N GLN A 487 -72.73 -10.21 49.25
CA GLN A 487 -73.35 -11.14 50.21
C GLN A 487 -74.77 -10.67 50.60
N GLY A 488 -75.70 -11.62 50.82
CA GLY A 488 -77.11 -11.34 51.15
C GLY A 488 -77.74 -12.42 52.04
N GLU A 489 -79.09 -12.45 52.14
CA GLU A 489 -79.82 -13.25 53.15
C GLU A 489 -79.58 -14.77 53.06
N GLY A 490 -79.35 -15.29 51.85
CA GLY A 490 -79.07 -16.70 51.58
C GLY A 490 -77.60 -17.07 51.49
N THR A 491 -76.69 -16.13 51.80
CA THR A 491 -75.24 -16.41 51.86
C THR A 491 -74.92 -17.14 53.16
N ASP A 492 -74.40 -18.36 53.06
CA ASP A 492 -74.05 -19.16 54.24
C ASP A 492 -72.95 -18.48 55.09
N PRO A 493 -73.22 -18.12 56.36
CA PRO A 493 -72.24 -17.49 57.24
C PRO A 493 -71.03 -18.36 57.56
N ALA A 494 -71.13 -19.69 57.45
CA ALA A 494 -69.98 -20.58 57.66
C ALA A 494 -68.97 -20.46 56.51
N THR A 495 -69.45 -20.40 55.27
CA THR A 495 -68.63 -20.17 54.08
C THR A 495 -67.92 -18.81 54.11
N VAL A 496 -68.59 -17.75 54.58
CA VAL A 496 -67.97 -16.43 54.76
C VAL A 496 -66.84 -16.44 55.80
N ARG A 497 -67.02 -17.18 56.90
CA ARG A 497 -65.95 -17.36 57.91
C ARG A 497 -64.74 -18.08 57.33
N GLU A 498 -64.96 -19.08 56.47
CA GLU A 498 -63.88 -19.81 55.81
C GLU A 498 -63.05 -18.93 54.85
N ILE A 499 -63.72 -18.08 54.06
CA ILE A 499 -63.05 -17.08 53.22
C ILE A 499 -62.18 -16.15 54.07
N ASN A 500 -62.74 -15.59 55.15
CA ASN A 500 -62.01 -14.67 56.03
C ASN A 500 -60.81 -15.35 56.70
N ASN A 501 -60.97 -16.59 57.16
CA ASN A 501 -59.88 -17.37 57.75
C ASN A 501 -58.78 -17.63 56.71
N ALA A 502 -59.14 -17.94 55.48
CA ALA A 502 -58.16 -18.22 54.43
C ALA A 502 -57.36 -16.98 54.04
N VAL A 503 -58.02 -15.83 53.90
CA VAL A 503 -57.36 -14.54 53.65
C VAL A 503 -56.44 -14.16 54.82
N ASN A 504 -56.89 -14.32 56.06
CA ASN A 504 -56.08 -14.03 57.26
C ASN A 504 -54.89 -14.98 57.44
N GLN A 505 -55.00 -16.22 56.94
CA GLN A 505 -53.96 -17.24 56.99
C GLN A 505 -53.11 -17.27 55.71
N GLU A 506 -53.31 -16.32 54.79
CA GLU A 506 -52.58 -16.24 53.52
C GLU A 506 -52.60 -17.53 52.69
N ARG A 507 -53.70 -18.28 52.71
CA ARG A 507 -53.83 -19.55 51.98
C ARG A 507 -54.82 -19.45 50.83
N ASP A 508 -54.64 -20.33 49.84
CA ASP A 508 -55.63 -20.53 48.79
C ASP A 508 -56.99 -20.93 49.40
N CYS A 509 -58.05 -20.37 48.82
CA CYS A 509 -59.42 -20.66 49.21
C CYS A 509 -60.26 -20.87 47.98
N GLN A 510 -60.95 -22.01 47.92
CA GLN A 510 -61.97 -22.23 46.91
C GLN A 510 -63.27 -22.59 47.63
N VAL A 511 -64.29 -21.79 47.42
CA VAL A 511 -65.60 -22.00 48.01
C VAL A 511 -66.70 -21.76 47.00
N ILE A 512 -67.84 -22.37 47.25
CA ILE A 512 -69.06 -22.14 46.49
C ILE A 512 -69.97 -21.34 47.40
N ILE A 513 -70.14 -20.07 47.09
CA ILE A 513 -70.85 -19.11 47.93
C ILE A 513 -72.04 -18.55 47.16
N LYS A 514 -73.19 -18.43 47.83
CA LYS A 514 -74.35 -17.78 47.24
C LYS A 514 -74.15 -16.26 47.29
N ASN A 515 -74.06 -15.61 46.14
CA ASN A 515 -73.86 -14.17 46.02
C ASN A 515 -75.06 -13.52 45.32
N TYR A 516 -75.13 -12.19 45.42
CA TYR A 516 -76.22 -11.36 44.96
C TYR A 516 -75.71 -10.25 44.05
N CYS A 517 -76.40 -10.04 42.93
CA CYS A 517 -76.16 -8.94 42.01
C CYS A 517 -76.76 -7.63 42.55
N LYS A 518 -76.39 -6.48 41.97
CA LYS A 518 -76.91 -5.14 42.32
C LYS A 518 -78.44 -5.03 42.26
N ASP A 519 -79.08 -5.85 41.43
CA ASP A 519 -80.55 -5.92 41.27
C ASP A 519 -81.26 -6.86 42.27
N GLY A 520 -80.51 -7.59 43.10
CA GLY A 520 -81.01 -8.51 44.12
C GLY A 520 -81.17 -9.97 43.67
N THR A 521 -80.83 -10.33 42.43
CA THR A 521 -80.83 -11.73 41.95
C THR A 521 -79.70 -12.55 42.59
N SER A 522 -79.95 -13.83 42.91
CA SER A 522 -78.95 -14.69 43.57
C SER A 522 -78.31 -15.70 42.60
N PHE A 523 -77.01 -15.90 42.68
CA PHE A 523 -76.26 -16.88 41.88
C PHE A 523 -75.25 -17.68 42.73
N TRP A 524 -74.90 -18.89 42.29
CA TRP A 524 -73.86 -19.70 42.94
C TRP A 524 -72.49 -19.34 42.40
N ASN A 525 -71.75 -18.55 43.16
CA ASN A 525 -70.40 -18.13 42.82
C ASN A 525 -69.39 -19.17 43.31
N GLN A 526 -68.72 -19.85 42.39
CA GLN A 526 -67.47 -20.53 42.68
C GLN A 526 -66.37 -19.49 42.79
N LEU A 527 -66.07 -19.08 44.03
CA LEU A 527 -65.06 -18.10 44.35
C LEU A 527 -63.74 -18.82 44.63
N THR A 528 -62.70 -18.48 43.85
CA THR A 528 -61.33 -18.89 44.10
C THR A 528 -60.50 -17.66 44.47
N ILE A 529 -59.85 -17.70 45.62
CA ILE A 529 -58.94 -16.65 46.10
C ILE A 529 -57.55 -17.25 46.23
N SER A 530 -56.56 -16.62 45.59
CA SER A 530 -55.17 -17.03 45.65
C SER A 530 -54.25 -15.87 46.05
N PRO A 531 -53.31 -16.09 47.00
CA PRO A 531 -52.32 -15.09 47.37
C PRO A 531 -51.23 -14.98 46.30
N VAL A 532 -50.92 -13.75 45.88
CA VAL A 532 -49.77 -13.43 45.04
C VAL A 532 -48.62 -13.05 45.96
N ARG A 533 -47.54 -13.82 45.90
CA ARG A 533 -46.34 -13.62 46.72
C ARG A 533 -45.23 -12.95 45.92
N ASP A 534 -44.43 -12.13 46.58
CA ASP A 534 -43.18 -11.65 46.02
C ASP A 534 -42.05 -12.71 46.16
N ALA A 535 -40.86 -12.40 45.67
CA ALA A 535 -39.70 -13.30 45.72
C ALA A 535 -39.24 -13.64 47.15
N SER A 536 -39.71 -12.92 48.18
CA SER A 536 -39.42 -13.19 49.60
C SER A 536 -40.48 -14.05 50.29
N GLY A 537 -41.54 -14.43 49.55
CA GLY A 537 -42.64 -15.25 50.06
C GLY A 537 -43.74 -14.46 50.76
N GLN A 538 -43.63 -13.13 50.86
CA GLN A 538 -44.66 -12.28 51.45
C GLN A 538 -45.82 -12.05 50.47
N VAL A 539 -47.08 -12.12 50.95
CA VAL A 539 -48.24 -11.83 50.11
C VAL A 539 -48.34 -10.33 49.83
N ILE A 540 -48.32 -9.97 48.55
CA ILE A 540 -48.44 -8.59 48.09
C ILE A 540 -49.85 -8.24 47.62
N ASN A 541 -50.61 -9.21 47.13
CA ASN A 541 -51.99 -9.06 46.64
C ASN A 541 -52.75 -10.39 46.75
N PHE A 542 -54.07 -10.34 46.67
CA PHE A 542 -54.89 -11.53 46.40
C PHE A 542 -55.57 -11.41 45.04
N ILE A 543 -55.62 -12.50 44.29
CA ILE A 543 -56.43 -12.61 43.08
C ILE A 543 -57.71 -13.37 43.43
N GLY A 544 -58.86 -12.75 43.19
CA GLY A 544 -60.17 -13.38 43.24
C GLY A 544 -60.67 -13.70 41.83
N ILE A 545 -61.06 -14.94 41.59
CA ILE A 545 -61.74 -15.39 40.37
C ILE A 545 -63.13 -15.87 40.76
N GLN A 546 -64.15 -15.32 40.11
CA GLN A 546 -65.57 -15.59 40.36
C GLN A 546 -66.21 -16.18 39.11
N ALA A 547 -66.88 -17.31 39.28
CA ALA A 547 -67.58 -18.03 38.21
C ALA A 547 -68.97 -18.47 38.68
N ASP A 548 -70.00 -18.25 37.88
CA ASP A 548 -71.35 -18.75 38.17
C ASP A 548 -71.46 -20.24 37.75
N ILE A 549 -71.67 -21.14 38.71
CA ILE A 549 -71.69 -22.61 38.51
C ILE A 549 -73.05 -23.25 38.77
N THR A 550 -74.12 -22.47 38.68
CA THR A 550 -75.49 -22.91 39.02
C THR A 550 -75.95 -24.17 38.27
N GLU A 551 -75.52 -24.37 37.01
CA GLU A 551 -75.84 -25.59 36.22
C GLU A 551 -75.04 -26.84 36.62
N GLN A 552 -73.83 -26.68 37.16
CA GLN A 552 -72.85 -27.77 37.30
C GLN A 552 -73.08 -28.64 38.55
N ILE A 553 -73.61 -28.04 39.62
CA ILE A 553 -73.97 -28.73 40.88
C ILE A 553 -75.09 -29.77 40.67
N GLN A 554 -75.90 -29.65 39.61
CA GLN A 554 -77.01 -30.58 39.36
C GLN A 554 -76.57 -31.97 38.84
N ALA A 555 -75.33 -32.14 38.37
CA ALA A 555 -74.84 -33.36 37.73
C ALA A 555 -74.12 -34.35 38.66
N GLN A 556 -73.71 -33.94 39.86
CA GLN A 556 -72.69 -34.63 40.67
C GLN A 556 -73.24 -35.72 41.64
N GLU A 557 -74.56 -35.77 41.85
CA GLU A 557 -75.21 -36.67 42.84
C GLU A 557 -75.21 -38.16 42.44
N GLN A 558 -74.87 -38.50 41.18
CA GLN A 558 -74.97 -39.88 40.67
C GLN A 558 -73.82 -40.84 41.07
N LEU A 559 -72.67 -40.36 41.55
CA LEU A 559 -71.45 -41.19 41.65
C LEU A 559 -71.17 -41.85 43.02
N ARG A 560 -71.96 -41.56 44.06
CA ARG A 560 -71.61 -41.87 45.47
C ARG A 560 -71.63 -43.36 45.86
N LEU A 561 -72.13 -44.28 45.02
CA LEU A 561 -72.52 -45.64 45.43
C LEU A 561 -71.45 -46.76 45.32
N SER A 562 -70.17 -46.49 44.98
CA SER A 562 -69.18 -47.54 44.60
C SER A 562 -68.04 -47.86 45.60
N LYS A 563 -67.98 -47.31 46.83
CA LYS A 563 -66.68 -47.16 47.56
C LYS A 563 -66.34 -48.15 48.71
N GLU A 564 -67.18 -49.07 49.16
CA GLU A 564 -66.99 -49.62 50.53
C GLU A 564 -66.16 -50.93 50.69
N ASN A 565 -65.70 -51.63 49.64
CA ASN A 565 -64.97 -52.91 49.80
C ASN A 565 -63.43 -52.86 49.68
N LEU A 566 -62.81 -51.70 49.42
CA LEU A 566 -61.36 -51.58 49.16
C LEU A 566 -60.51 -51.21 50.41
N GLN A 567 -61.14 -50.87 51.54
CA GLN A 567 -60.49 -50.09 52.60
C GLN A 567 -59.47 -50.85 53.47
N HIS A 568 -59.64 -52.15 53.71
CA HIS A 568 -58.81 -52.86 54.70
C HIS A 568 -57.46 -53.35 54.17
N GLN A 569 -57.38 -53.58 52.87
CA GLN A 569 -56.26 -54.24 52.21
C GLN A 569 -55.18 -53.22 51.78
N VAL A 570 -55.52 -51.93 51.82
CA VAL A 570 -54.64 -50.78 51.56
C VAL A 570 -53.78 -50.41 52.78
N ILE A 571 -54.24 -50.71 54.01
CA ILE A 571 -53.61 -50.19 55.24
C ILE A 571 -52.22 -50.78 55.53
N GLU A 572 -51.97 -52.07 55.26
CA GLU A 572 -50.63 -52.66 55.46
C GLU A 572 -49.62 -52.18 54.41
N LEU A 573 -50.04 -52.08 53.14
CA LEU A 573 -49.22 -51.48 52.08
C LEU A 573 -48.89 -50.01 52.40
N LEU A 574 -49.81 -49.27 53.05
CA LEU A 574 -49.58 -47.88 53.44
C LEU A 574 -48.45 -47.73 54.46
N ASN A 575 -48.27 -48.67 55.40
CA ASN A 575 -47.17 -48.58 56.37
C ASN A 575 -45.79 -48.80 55.72
N ASP A 576 -45.66 -49.76 54.82
CA ASP A 576 -44.39 -50.00 54.09
C ASP A 576 -44.07 -48.84 53.15
N VAL A 577 -45.09 -48.26 52.51
CA VAL A 577 -44.99 -47.03 51.72
C VAL A 577 -44.61 -45.84 52.60
N GLU A 578 -45.15 -45.76 53.83
CA GLU A 578 -44.84 -44.70 54.78
C GLU A 578 -43.35 -44.72 55.18
N GLU A 579 -42.80 -45.89 55.51
CA GLU A 579 -41.37 -46.01 55.85
C GLU A 579 -40.44 -45.72 54.65
N ALA A 580 -40.81 -46.15 53.45
CA ALA A 580 -40.09 -45.77 52.23
C ALA A 580 -40.18 -44.25 51.95
N SER A 581 -41.34 -43.63 52.20
CA SER A 581 -41.54 -42.18 52.02
C SER A 581 -40.72 -41.34 52.99
N LYS A 582 -40.37 -41.90 54.17
CA LYS A 582 -39.46 -41.30 55.15
C LYS A 582 -37.97 -41.43 54.77
N GLY A 583 -37.66 -42.00 53.61
CA GLY A 583 -36.30 -42.14 53.09
C GLY A 583 -35.64 -43.50 53.36
N ASN A 584 -36.33 -44.45 53.99
CA ASN A 584 -35.77 -45.78 54.22
C ASN A 584 -35.97 -46.69 52.99
N LEU A 585 -35.04 -46.67 52.04
CA LEU A 585 -35.10 -47.49 50.82
C LEU A 585 -34.63 -48.95 51.02
N THR A 586 -34.43 -49.36 52.27
CA THR A 586 -34.12 -50.76 52.63
C THR A 586 -35.39 -51.59 52.93
N VAL A 587 -36.55 -50.93 53.03
CA VAL A 587 -37.85 -51.56 53.33
C VAL A 587 -38.35 -52.40 52.16
N ARG A 588 -39.04 -53.51 52.47
CA ARG A 588 -39.64 -54.42 51.49
C ARG A 588 -41.07 -54.76 51.89
N ALA A 589 -42.02 -54.63 50.96
CA ALA A 589 -43.40 -55.05 51.17
C ALA A 589 -43.51 -56.57 51.14
N GLN A 590 -44.04 -57.18 52.20
CA GLN A 590 -44.19 -58.64 52.36
C GLN A 590 -45.66 -59.07 52.25
N ILE A 591 -46.25 -59.04 51.04
CA ILE A 591 -47.66 -59.43 50.81
C ILE A 591 -47.71 -60.80 50.12
N ASN A 592 -48.23 -61.82 50.83
CA ASN A 592 -48.13 -63.21 50.39
C ASN A 592 -49.35 -63.72 49.59
N THR A 593 -50.53 -63.08 49.62
CA THR A 593 -51.76 -63.51 48.91
C THR A 593 -52.74 -62.38 48.59
N GLY A 594 -53.48 -62.45 47.47
CA GLY A 594 -54.60 -61.56 47.09
C GLY A 594 -54.32 -60.67 45.86
N GLU A 595 -55.31 -59.88 45.43
CA GLU A 595 -55.21 -58.95 44.28
C GLU A 595 -54.15 -57.84 44.50
N ILE A 596 -53.72 -57.59 45.74
CA ILE A 596 -52.70 -56.59 46.13
C ILE A 596 -51.26 -57.12 46.06
N LYS A 597 -51.02 -58.43 45.93
CA LYS A 597 -49.65 -58.99 45.79
C LYS A 597 -48.88 -58.35 44.64
N VAL A 598 -49.57 -58.13 43.50
CA VAL A 598 -49.01 -57.46 42.33
C VAL A 598 -48.53 -56.04 42.69
N VAL A 599 -49.28 -55.32 43.51
CA VAL A 599 -48.93 -53.98 43.97
C VAL A 599 -47.70 -53.99 44.89
N GLY A 600 -47.58 -54.99 45.78
CA GLY A 600 -46.38 -55.18 46.62
C GLY A 600 -45.11 -55.54 45.83
N ASP A 601 -45.24 -56.39 44.80
CA ASP A 601 -44.13 -56.73 43.90
C ASP A 601 -43.67 -55.50 43.09
N PHE A 602 -44.62 -54.71 42.55
CA PHE A 602 -44.31 -53.44 41.89
C PHE A 602 -43.64 -52.43 42.84
N PHE A 603 -44.11 -52.33 44.09
CA PHE A 603 -43.50 -51.48 45.10
C PHE A 603 -42.04 -51.85 45.35
N ASN A 604 -41.72 -53.14 45.51
CA ASN A 604 -40.34 -53.60 45.73
C ASN A 604 -39.42 -53.28 44.54
N VAL A 605 -39.91 -53.37 43.30
CA VAL A 605 -39.16 -52.97 42.08
C VAL A 605 -38.94 -51.46 42.04
N ILE A 606 -39.94 -50.67 42.43
CA ILE A 606 -39.82 -49.21 42.51
C ILE A 606 -38.77 -48.81 43.53
N ILE A 607 -38.77 -49.41 44.73
CA ILE A 607 -37.77 -49.13 45.78
C ILE A 607 -36.36 -49.51 45.33
N GLU A 608 -36.20 -50.64 44.62
CA GLU A 608 -34.91 -51.04 44.04
C GLU A 608 -34.40 -50.02 43.01
N SER A 609 -35.28 -49.56 42.12
CA SER A 609 -34.96 -48.55 41.11
C SER A 609 -34.61 -47.21 41.77
N LEU A 610 -35.40 -46.77 42.75
CA LEU A 610 -35.14 -45.55 43.53
C LEU A 610 -33.79 -45.62 44.26
N ARG A 611 -33.46 -46.77 44.84
CA ARG A 611 -32.17 -46.99 45.49
C ARG A 611 -31.00 -46.85 44.53
N HIS A 612 -31.10 -47.45 43.33
CA HIS A 612 -30.07 -47.32 42.30
C HIS A 612 -29.91 -45.85 41.85
N ILE A 613 -31.03 -45.14 41.65
CA ILE A 613 -31.03 -43.71 41.31
C ILE A 613 -30.35 -42.90 42.42
N VAL A 614 -30.69 -43.12 43.69
CA VAL A 614 -30.09 -42.42 44.84
C VAL A 614 -28.58 -42.64 44.90
N VAL A 615 -28.10 -43.87 44.69
CA VAL A 615 -26.65 -44.16 44.67
C VAL A 615 -25.95 -43.45 43.50
N GLN A 616 -26.54 -43.49 42.30
CA GLN A 616 -26.00 -42.79 41.13
C GLN A 616 -25.97 -41.27 41.36
N VAL A 617 -27.00 -40.71 41.99
CA VAL A 617 -27.04 -39.28 42.32
C VAL A 617 -25.96 -38.94 43.36
N LYS A 618 -25.76 -39.74 44.43
CA LYS A 618 -24.67 -39.53 45.40
C LYS A 618 -23.28 -39.51 44.72
N GLN A 619 -23.04 -40.45 43.81
CA GLN A 619 -21.77 -40.51 43.06
C GLN A 619 -21.60 -39.31 42.12
N ALA A 620 -22.64 -38.94 41.38
CA ALA A 620 -22.61 -37.81 40.46
C ALA A 620 -22.34 -36.48 41.18
N VAL A 621 -22.99 -36.26 42.34
CA VAL A 621 -22.77 -35.05 43.16
C VAL A 621 -21.33 -34.97 43.68
N GLN A 622 -20.76 -36.09 44.10
CA GLN A 622 -19.36 -36.14 44.55
C GLN A 622 -18.37 -35.84 43.41
N GLN A 623 -18.64 -36.34 42.20
CA GLN A 623 -17.85 -36.01 41.00
C GLN A 623 -17.95 -34.53 40.61
N VAL A 624 -19.16 -33.95 40.66
CA VAL A 624 -19.38 -32.53 40.41
C VAL A 624 -18.57 -31.67 41.39
N ASN A 625 -18.56 -32.00 42.68
CA ASN A 625 -17.80 -31.25 43.68
C ASN A 625 -16.28 -31.22 43.41
N VAL A 626 -15.69 -32.35 43.01
CA VAL A 626 -14.25 -32.42 42.68
C VAL A 626 -13.94 -31.54 41.46
N LEU A 627 -14.70 -31.71 40.37
CA LEU A 627 -14.47 -30.96 39.12
C LEU A 627 -14.68 -29.46 39.28
N VAL A 628 -15.70 -29.05 40.05
CA VAL A 628 -15.97 -27.63 40.33
C VAL A 628 -14.84 -27.02 41.17
N GLY A 629 -14.27 -27.77 42.13
CA GLY A 629 -13.10 -27.35 42.90
C GLY A 629 -11.86 -27.12 42.02
N GLU A 630 -11.55 -28.07 41.14
CA GLU A 630 -10.43 -27.96 40.19
C GLU A 630 -10.61 -26.77 39.23
N ASN A 631 -11.82 -26.57 38.68
CA ASN A 631 -12.13 -25.44 37.82
C ASN A 631 -12.04 -24.10 38.55
N SER A 632 -12.50 -24.02 39.80
CA SER A 632 -12.42 -22.80 40.61
C SER A 632 -10.96 -22.38 40.83
N GLN A 633 -10.09 -23.35 41.15
CA GLN A 633 -8.66 -23.11 41.29
C GLN A 633 -8.01 -22.65 39.98
N ALA A 634 -8.36 -23.27 38.85
CA ALA A 634 -7.87 -22.87 37.54
C ALA A 634 -8.30 -21.44 37.15
N MET A 635 -9.54 -21.04 37.48
CA MET A 635 -10.04 -19.68 37.25
C MET A 635 -9.35 -18.64 38.13
N CYS A 636 -9.04 -18.97 39.38
CA CYS A 636 -8.23 -18.10 40.25
C CYS A 636 -6.83 -17.86 39.66
N LEU A 637 -6.16 -18.91 39.18
CA LEU A 637 -4.85 -18.79 38.54
C LEU A 637 -4.92 -17.94 37.26
N LEU A 638 -5.93 -18.17 36.42
CA LEU A 638 -6.13 -17.39 35.19
C LEU A 638 -6.36 -15.90 35.49
N ALA A 639 -7.09 -15.58 36.56
CA ALA A 639 -7.30 -14.20 36.98
C ALA A 639 -5.99 -13.52 37.42
N ASP A 640 -5.13 -14.22 38.17
CA ASP A 640 -3.83 -13.71 38.62
C ASP A 640 -2.86 -13.53 37.45
N ASP A 641 -2.79 -14.50 36.53
CA ASP A 641 -1.96 -14.41 35.33
C ASP A 641 -2.41 -13.26 34.42
N ALA A 642 -3.71 -13.04 34.26
CA ALA A 642 -4.24 -11.90 33.50
C ALA A 642 -3.90 -10.55 34.14
N LEU A 643 -3.90 -10.46 35.48
CA LEU A 643 -3.44 -9.25 36.19
C LEU A 643 -1.95 -9.00 36.01
N LYS A 644 -1.11 -10.04 36.12
CA LYS A 644 0.34 -9.94 35.84
C LYS A 644 0.59 -9.51 34.40
N GLN A 645 -0.15 -10.06 33.44
CA GLN A 645 -0.04 -9.67 32.03
C GLN A 645 -0.37 -8.18 31.83
N ALA A 646 -1.40 -7.65 32.50
CA ALA A 646 -1.72 -6.22 32.46
C ALA A 646 -0.58 -5.34 33.03
N GLU A 647 0.10 -5.81 34.08
CA GLU A 647 1.25 -5.12 34.67
C GLU A 647 2.46 -5.12 33.73
N GLU A 648 2.78 -6.25 33.10
CA GLU A 648 3.85 -6.35 32.09
C GLU A 648 3.60 -5.47 30.87
N ILE A 649 2.34 -5.36 30.43
CA ILE A 649 1.96 -4.46 29.34
C ILE A 649 2.18 -3.00 29.74
N THR A 650 1.91 -2.63 30.99
CA THR A 650 2.19 -1.29 31.50
C THR A 650 3.68 -0.97 31.45
N HIS A 651 4.55 -1.93 31.78
CA HIS A 651 6.00 -1.78 31.63
C HIS A 651 6.42 -1.63 30.15
N THR A 652 5.78 -2.39 29.25
CA THR A 652 6.01 -2.31 27.80
C THR A 652 5.61 -0.95 27.24
N LEU A 653 4.46 -0.41 27.66
CA LEU A 653 4.02 0.95 27.30
C LEU A 653 5.03 2.02 27.71
N LYS A 654 5.61 1.90 28.91
CA LYS A 654 6.66 2.83 29.37
C LYS A 654 7.93 2.76 28.52
N SER A 655 8.26 1.57 28.00
CA SER A 655 9.39 1.37 27.09
C SER A 655 9.11 1.96 25.70
N LEU A 656 7.85 1.89 25.23
CA LEU A 656 7.40 2.52 23.99
C LEU A 656 7.44 4.05 24.08
N ASP A 657 7.08 4.65 25.22
CA ASP A 657 7.25 6.09 25.45
C ASP A 657 8.71 6.52 25.33
N ALA A 658 9.64 5.74 25.91
CA ALA A 658 11.07 6.00 25.76
C ALA A 658 11.54 5.87 24.29
N MET A 659 10.96 4.93 23.54
CA MET A 659 11.24 4.78 22.11
C MET A 659 10.76 6.00 21.30
N VAL A 660 9.57 6.53 21.59
CA VAL A 660 9.05 7.74 20.94
C VAL A 660 9.99 8.94 21.18
N LEU A 661 10.48 9.11 22.41
CA LEU A 661 11.49 10.14 22.72
C LEU A 661 12.79 9.94 21.94
N SER A 662 13.23 8.69 21.78
CA SER A 662 14.42 8.36 20.99
C SER A 662 14.24 8.66 19.50
N ILE A 663 13.09 8.32 18.92
CA ILE A 663 12.75 8.63 17.53
C ILE A 663 12.78 10.14 17.29
N GLN A 664 12.25 10.94 18.23
CA GLN A 664 12.30 12.40 18.16
C GLN A 664 13.75 12.92 18.20
N ALA A 665 14.60 12.36 19.08
CA ALA A 665 16.01 12.74 19.15
C ALA A 665 16.77 12.42 17.85
N VAL A 666 16.44 11.31 17.18
CA VAL A 666 17.00 10.96 15.86
C VAL A 666 16.51 11.95 14.79
N ALA A 667 15.22 12.30 14.80
CA ALA A 667 14.66 13.28 13.87
C ALA A 667 15.32 14.66 14.01
N ASP A 668 15.53 15.13 15.25
CA ASP A 668 16.20 16.40 15.52
C ASP A 668 17.68 16.37 15.06
N SER A 669 18.37 15.25 15.29
CA SER A 669 19.75 15.04 14.84
C SER A 669 19.86 15.04 13.32
N ALA A 670 18.93 14.37 12.64
CA ALA A 670 18.82 14.38 11.19
C ALA A 670 18.59 15.82 10.69
N HIS A 671 17.68 16.58 11.30
CA HIS A 671 17.41 17.96 10.90
C HIS A 671 18.64 18.86 11.04
N LYS A 672 19.41 18.69 12.12
CA LYS A 672 20.67 19.42 12.35
C LYS A 672 21.73 19.04 11.31
N ALA A 673 21.84 17.75 10.96
CA ALA A 673 22.74 17.26 9.92
C ALA A 673 22.40 17.82 8.52
N ALA A 674 21.11 17.90 8.16
CA ALA A 674 20.68 18.57 6.93
C ALA A 674 21.11 20.05 6.90
N GLY A 675 20.96 20.77 8.01
CA GLY A 675 21.41 22.16 8.12
C GLY A 675 22.92 22.31 7.87
N MET A 676 23.72 21.40 8.44
CA MET A 676 25.17 21.37 8.23
C MET A 676 25.52 21.05 6.77
N ALA A 677 24.87 20.04 6.17
CA ALA A 677 25.10 19.66 4.78
C ALA A 677 24.75 20.79 3.79
N ARG A 678 23.64 21.49 4.00
CA ARG A 678 23.28 22.67 3.19
C ARG A 678 24.30 23.79 3.34
N THR A 679 24.76 24.06 4.56
CA THR A 679 25.79 25.07 4.80
C THR A 679 27.08 24.71 4.07
N ALA A 680 27.53 23.45 4.17
CA ALA A 680 28.70 22.94 3.46
C ALA A 680 28.54 23.05 1.93
N SER A 681 27.37 22.70 1.38
CA SER A 681 27.07 22.86 -0.05
C SER A 681 27.18 24.31 -0.50
N THR A 682 26.58 25.25 0.24
CA THR A 682 26.65 26.68 -0.09
C THR A 682 28.07 27.22 0.01
N THR A 683 28.82 26.83 1.05
CA THR A 683 30.24 27.21 1.19
C THR A 683 31.10 26.67 0.05
N ALA A 684 30.89 25.42 -0.35
CA ALA A 684 31.60 24.81 -1.47
C ALA A 684 31.25 25.49 -2.80
N GLU A 685 29.98 25.85 -3.01
CA GLU A 685 29.53 26.59 -4.20
C GLU A 685 30.17 27.98 -4.29
N VAL A 686 30.11 28.76 -3.20
CA VAL A 686 30.77 30.07 -3.12
C VAL A 686 32.28 29.95 -3.32
N GLY A 687 32.91 28.93 -2.73
CA GLY A 687 34.33 28.64 -2.93
C GLY A 687 34.65 28.35 -4.39
N ARG A 688 33.84 27.53 -5.06
CA ARG A 688 34.02 27.15 -6.47
C ARG A 688 33.89 28.35 -7.41
N ASP A 689 32.94 29.23 -7.15
CA ASP A 689 32.75 30.47 -7.90
C ASP A 689 33.89 31.47 -7.65
N SER A 690 34.48 31.48 -6.45
CA SER A 690 35.70 32.23 -6.17
C SER A 690 36.89 31.68 -6.93
N MET A 691 37.04 30.36 -7.01
CA MET A 691 38.10 29.72 -7.81
C MET A 691 37.94 30.03 -9.30
N GLU A 692 36.70 30.09 -9.82
CA GLU A 692 36.47 30.48 -11.22
C GLU A 692 36.95 31.90 -11.51
N ARG A 693 36.63 32.86 -10.64
CA ARG A 693 37.13 34.24 -10.76
C ARG A 693 38.66 34.30 -10.67
N THR A 694 39.29 33.42 -9.90
CA THR A 694 40.74 33.29 -9.84
C THR A 694 41.31 32.75 -11.16
N VAL A 695 40.71 31.73 -11.77
CA VAL A 695 41.11 31.22 -13.09
C VAL A 695 41.02 32.31 -14.15
N ASP A 696 39.94 33.09 -14.17
CA ASP A 696 39.78 34.22 -15.10
C ASP A 696 40.88 35.27 -14.89
N SER A 697 41.18 35.60 -13.63
CA SER A 697 42.23 36.56 -13.27
C SER A 697 43.62 36.08 -13.69
N ILE A 698 43.93 34.79 -13.49
CA ILE A 698 45.20 34.18 -13.90
C ILE A 698 45.30 34.14 -15.44
N THR A 699 44.21 33.86 -16.14
CA THR A 699 44.16 33.90 -17.61
C THR A 699 44.44 35.31 -18.15
N ASN A 700 43.88 36.34 -17.51
CA ASN A 700 44.17 37.74 -17.85
C ASN A 700 45.64 38.11 -17.55
N LEU A 701 46.21 37.62 -16.45
CA LEU A 701 47.65 37.78 -16.17
C LEU A 701 48.51 37.12 -17.24
N HIS A 702 48.18 35.90 -17.66
CA HIS A 702 48.86 35.19 -18.74
C HIS A 702 48.85 35.99 -20.06
N LEU A 703 47.70 36.55 -20.43
CA LEU A 703 47.60 37.44 -21.62
C LEU A 703 48.47 38.68 -21.49
N THR A 704 48.46 39.32 -20.32
CA THR A 704 49.24 40.54 -20.04
C THR A 704 50.75 40.26 -20.09
N MET A 705 51.19 39.14 -19.50
CA MET A 705 52.58 38.72 -19.51
C MET A 705 53.05 38.32 -20.91
N ALA A 706 52.21 37.64 -21.70
CA ALA A 706 52.50 37.34 -23.10
C ALA A 706 52.67 38.62 -23.94
N GLU A 707 51.84 39.65 -23.71
CA GLU A 707 51.97 40.94 -24.39
C GLU A 707 53.24 41.69 -23.96
N ALA A 708 53.58 41.66 -22.66
CA ALA A 708 54.82 42.22 -22.14
C ALA A 708 56.06 41.55 -22.75
N ALA A 709 56.09 40.20 -22.80
CA ALA A 709 57.15 39.44 -23.46
C ALA A 709 57.33 39.88 -24.91
N LYS A 710 56.22 40.03 -25.65
CA LYS A 710 56.24 40.50 -27.05
C LYS A 710 56.82 41.91 -27.18
N LYS A 711 56.49 42.84 -26.26
CA LYS A 711 57.02 44.21 -26.26
C LYS A 711 58.52 44.24 -25.95
N VAL A 712 58.97 43.47 -24.95
CA VAL A 712 60.40 43.36 -24.59
C VAL A 712 61.20 42.72 -25.73
N LYS A 713 60.65 41.68 -26.38
CA LYS A 713 61.28 41.07 -27.56
C LYS A 713 61.47 42.06 -28.71
N ARG A 714 60.45 42.88 -29.01
CA ARG A 714 60.57 43.97 -29.99
C ARG A 714 61.61 45.02 -29.60
N LEU A 715 61.77 45.30 -28.31
CA LEU A 715 62.81 46.20 -27.81
C LEU A 715 64.21 45.62 -28.04
N GLY A 716 64.37 44.30 -27.82
CA GLY A 716 65.59 43.57 -28.15
C GLY A 716 65.92 43.61 -29.65
N GLU A 717 64.94 43.36 -30.52
CA GLU A 717 65.09 43.48 -31.99
C GLU A 717 65.47 44.92 -32.41
N SER A 718 64.82 45.94 -31.84
CA SER A 718 65.13 47.35 -32.15
C SER A 718 66.54 47.73 -31.69
N SER A 719 66.97 47.24 -30.52
CA SER A 719 68.33 47.42 -30.00
C SER A 719 69.37 46.76 -30.92
N GLN A 720 69.04 45.61 -31.53
CA GLN A 720 69.89 44.96 -32.52
C GLN A 720 70.04 45.79 -33.81
N GLU A 721 68.97 46.40 -34.30
CA GLU A 721 69.04 47.31 -35.45
C GLU A 721 69.85 48.57 -35.13
N ILE A 722 69.68 49.17 -33.95
CA ILE A 722 70.52 50.30 -33.49
C ILE A 722 71.99 49.89 -33.46
N SER A 723 72.31 48.70 -32.96
CA SER A 723 73.69 48.19 -32.93
C SER A 723 74.31 48.11 -34.33
N LYS A 724 73.55 47.65 -35.33
CA LYS A 724 74.01 47.62 -36.74
C LYS A 724 74.29 49.03 -37.27
N VAL A 725 73.39 49.97 -37.01
CA VAL A 725 73.55 51.38 -37.44
C VAL A 725 74.75 52.03 -36.76
N VAL A 726 74.90 51.88 -35.45
CA VAL A 726 76.02 52.43 -34.68
C VAL A 726 77.35 51.84 -35.15
N SER A 727 77.40 50.54 -35.45
CA SER A 727 78.58 49.88 -36.03
C SER A 727 78.95 50.47 -37.39
N LEU A 728 77.96 50.75 -38.25
CA LEU A 728 78.18 51.40 -39.54
C LEU A 728 78.68 52.85 -39.38
N ILE A 729 78.11 53.62 -38.46
CA ILE A 729 78.57 54.99 -38.17
C ILE A 729 80.02 54.96 -37.67
N ASN A 730 80.38 54.02 -36.80
CA ASN A 730 81.75 53.86 -36.34
C ASN A 730 82.71 53.58 -37.51
N GLN A 731 82.32 52.69 -38.44
CA GLN A 731 83.09 52.43 -39.67
C GLN A 731 83.26 53.69 -40.53
N ILE A 732 82.19 54.47 -40.72
CA ILE A 732 82.24 55.73 -41.47
C ILE A 732 83.14 56.74 -40.76
N ALA A 733 83.06 56.86 -39.44
CA ALA A 733 83.89 57.76 -38.65
C ALA A 733 85.38 57.39 -38.73
N LEU A 734 85.71 56.11 -38.61
CA LEU A 734 87.06 55.58 -38.82
C LEU A 734 87.58 55.89 -40.22
N GLN A 735 86.77 55.68 -41.25
CA GLN A 735 87.14 55.96 -42.64
C GLN A 735 87.29 57.46 -42.91
N THR A 736 86.40 58.29 -42.35
CA THR A 736 86.46 59.76 -42.47
C THR A 736 87.71 60.29 -41.80
N ASN A 737 88.08 59.76 -40.64
CA ASN A 737 89.33 60.11 -39.95
C ASN A 737 90.56 59.83 -40.84
N ILE A 738 90.61 58.66 -41.50
CA ILE A 738 91.71 58.31 -42.44
C ILE A 738 91.75 59.26 -43.65
N ILE A 739 90.59 59.55 -44.25
CA ILE A 739 90.50 60.48 -45.39
C ILE A 739 90.95 61.88 -44.97
N SER A 740 90.58 62.33 -43.78
CA SER A 740 90.97 63.62 -43.21
C SER A 740 92.48 63.71 -42.98
N ILE A 741 93.09 62.66 -42.42
CA ILE A 741 94.54 62.58 -42.25
C ILE A 741 95.25 62.66 -43.61
N ASN A 742 94.79 61.89 -44.59
CA ASN A 742 95.37 61.91 -45.94
C ASN A 742 95.21 63.29 -46.61
N ALA A 743 94.04 63.93 -46.48
CA ALA A 743 93.78 65.27 -47.01
C ALA A 743 94.61 66.35 -46.30
N SER A 744 94.79 66.25 -44.97
CA SER A 744 95.63 67.15 -44.18
C SER A 744 97.11 67.04 -44.58
N ILE A 745 97.61 65.80 -44.77
CA ILE A 745 98.98 65.55 -45.26
C ILE A 745 99.19 66.11 -46.66
N GLU A 746 98.25 65.89 -47.59
CA GLU A 746 98.39 66.36 -48.97
C GLU A 746 98.24 67.89 -49.07
N ALA A 747 97.36 68.49 -48.28
CA ALA A 747 97.23 69.95 -48.14
C ALA A 747 98.48 70.58 -47.51
N ALA A 748 99.13 69.92 -46.55
CA ALA A 748 100.40 70.35 -45.98
C ALA A 748 101.56 70.29 -46.99
N LYS A 749 101.54 69.35 -47.95
CA LYS A 749 102.52 69.29 -49.06
C LYS A 749 102.37 70.43 -50.07
N ALA A 750 101.17 71.00 -50.23
CA ALA A 750 100.89 72.08 -51.19
C ALA A 750 101.38 73.48 -50.74
N GLY A 751 101.98 73.62 -49.55
CA GLY A 751 102.56 74.89 -49.07
C GLY A 751 101.51 75.92 -48.61
N GLU A 752 101.79 77.22 -48.77
CA GLU A 752 100.92 78.29 -48.24
C GLU A 752 99.50 78.30 -48.83
N GLU A 753 99.29 77.84 -50.07
CA GLU A 753 97.96 77.77 -50.69
C GLU A 753 97.06 76.66 -50.10
N GLY A 754 97.64 75.59 -49.53
CA GLY A 754 96.90 74.46 -48.95
C GLY A 754 96.62 74.58 -47.44
N ARG A 755 97.22 75.56 -46.76
CA ARG A 755 97.20 75.67 -45.28
C ARG A 755 95.80 75.81 -44.69
N ALA A 756 94.92 76.56 -45.35
CA ALA A 756 93.52 76.69 -44.92
C ALA A 756 92.75 75.36 -45.03
N PHE A 757 93.07 74.53 -46.04
CA PHE A 757 92.45 73.22 -46.26
C PHE A 757 92.97 72.17 -45.27
N ALA A 758 94.25 72.24 -44.90
CA ALA A 758 94.86 71.35 -43.91
C ALA A 758 94.23 71.49 -42.51
N VAL A 759 93.93 72.73 -42.08
CA VAL A 759 93.25 73.00 -40.79
C VAL A 759 91.84 72.44 -40.79
N VAL A 760 91.08 72.61 -41.88
CA VAL A 760 89.72 72.03 -42.01
C VAL A 760 89.77 70.50 -42.00
N ALA A 761 90.76 69.89 -42.66
CA ALA A 761 90.95 68.44 -42.64
C ALA A 761 91.39 67.92 -41.25
N GLU A 762 92.19 68.65 -40.49
CA GLU A 762 92.52 68.28 -39.10
C GLU A 762 91.28 68.35 -38.20
N GLU A 763 90.46 69.40 -38.32
CA GLU A 763 89.21 69.55 -37.56
C GLU A 763 88.18 68.45 -37.90
N VAL A 764 88.04 68.08 -39.18
CA VAL A 764 87.18 66.97 -39.62
C VAL A 764 87.70 65.62 -39.09
N GLY A 765 89.03 65.46 -38.98
CA GLY A 765 89.66 64.26 -38.41
C GLY A 765 89.38 64.14 -36.91
N ASP A 766 89.55 65.22 -36.15
CA ASP A 766 89.24 65.24 -34.71
C ASP A 766 87.74 65.02 -34.46
N LEU A 767 86.87 65.61 -35.26
CA LEU A 767 85.42 65.36 -35.20
C LEU A 767 85.06 63.90 -35.49
N ALA A 768 85.73 63.28 -36.47
CA ALA A 768 85.56 61.88 -36.81
C ALA A 768 86.08 60.95 -35.70
N ALA A 769 87.22 61.26 -35.07
CA ALA A 769 87.76 60.53 -33.93
C ALA A 769 86.87 60.65 -32.68
N ARG A 770 86.27 61.82 -32.43
CA ARG A 770 85.25 62.01 -31.39
C ARG A 770 83.97 61.22 -31.70
N SER A 771 83.54 61.20 -32.96
CA SER A 771 82.37 60.42 -33.40
C SER A 771 82.58 58.92 -33.23
N ALA A 772 83.76 58.40 -33.58
CA ALA A 772 84.11 56.98 -33.39
C ALA A 772 84.05 56.58 -31.91
N ARG A 773 84.67 57.37 -31.00
CA ARG A 773 84.60 57.14 -29.55
C ARG A 773 83.17 57.18 -29.02
N ALA A 774 82.38 58.17 -29.42
CA ALA A 774 80.97 58.25 -29.02
C ALA A 774 80.14 57.06 -29.52
N THR A 775 80.39 56.56 -30.74
CA THR A 775 79.72 55.36 -31.23
C THR A 775 80.14 54.08 -30.51
N GLU A 776 81.40 53.98 -30.07
CA GLU A 776 81.88 52.86 -29.25
C GLU A 776 81.19 52.83 -27.88
N GLU A 777 81.02 53.98 -27.23
CA GLU A 777 80.25 54.11 -25.99
C GLU A 777 78.77 53.72 -26.19
N ILE A 778 78.12 54.20 -27.27
CA ILE A 778 76.74 53.82 -27.61
C ILE A 778 76.66 52.30 -27.85
N GLN A 779 77.63 51.71 -28.55
CA GLN A 779 77.67 50.28 -28.80
C GLN A 779 77.72 49.47 -27.49
N HIS A 780 78.46 49.94 -26.49
CA HIS A 780 78.49 49.33 -25.15
C HIS A 780 77.13 49.43 -24.44
N ILE A 781 76.47 50.59 -24.46
CA ILE A 781 75.14 50.80 -23.87
C ILE A 781 74.09 49.88 -24.53
N VAL A 782 74.09 49.83 -25.86
CA VAL A 782 73.17 48.99 -26.66
C VAL A 782 73.39 47.51 -26.35
N ARG A 783 74.66 47.09 -26.18
CA ARG A 783 74.98 45.72 -25.78
C ARG A 783 74.45 45.38 -24.39
N ASN A 784 74.54 46.30 -23.43
CA ASN A 784 73.95 46.09 -22.09
C ASN A 784 72.43 45.96 -22.17
N ILE A 785 71.76 46.84 -22.95
CA ILE A 785 70.30 46.74 -23.18
C ILE A 785 69.93 45.37 -23.79
N GLN A 786 70.72 44.84 -24.72
CA GLN A 786 70.46 43.51 -25.31
C GLN A 786 70.58 42.38 -24.28
N ILE A 787 71.58 42.44 -23.39
CA ILE A 787 71.76 41.45 -22.32
C ILE A 787 70.59 41.51 -21.35
N GLU A 788 70.26 42.71 -20.84
CA GLU A 788 69.17 42.92 -19.89
C GLU A 788 67.80 42.55 -20.47
N THR A 789 67.51 42.91 -21.72
CA THR A 789 66.24 42.54 -22.38
C THR A 789 66.11 41.03 -22.55
N ASN A 790 67.20 40.31 -22.83
CA ASN A 790 67.18 38.86 -22.95
C ASN A 790 66.95 38.18 -21.59
N GLU A 791 67.56 38.70 -20.51
CA GLU A 791 67.30 38.24 -19.14
C GLU A 791 65.84 38.45 -18.73
N VAL A 792 65.25 39.60 -19.05
CA VAL A 792 63.83 39.89 -18.80
C VAL A 792 62.92 38.94 -19.58
N VAL A 793 63.20 38.66 -20.86
CA VAL A 793 62.40 37.69 -21.64
C VAL A 793 62.43 36.31 -20.98
N LYS A 794 63.61 35.83 -20.57
CA LYS A 794 63.75 34.55 -19.87
C LYS A 794 62.98 34.51 -18.55
N ALA A 795 63.02 35.59 -17.77
CA ALA A 795 62.26 35.70 -16.52
C ALA A 795 60.74 35.68 -16.78
N VAL A 796 60.26 36.35 -17.84
CA VAL A 796 58.85 36.33 -18.21
C VAL A 796 58.41 34.94 -18.69
N GLU A 797 59.22 34.23 -19.49
CA GLU A 797 58.93 32.85 -19.91
C GLU A 797 58.84 31.88 -18.72
N GLN A 798 59.72 32.03 -17.73
CA GLN A 798 59.65 31.27 -16.48
C GLN A 798 58.38 31.61 -15.69
N GLY A 799 58.05 32.89 -15.55
CA GLY A 799 56.81 33.33 -14.88
C GLY A 799 55.55 32.83 -15.58
N MET A 800 55.54 32.75 -16.91
CA MET A 800 54.44 32.17 -17.69
C MET A 800 54.24 30.69 -17.38
N THR A 801 55.33 29.93 -17.19
CA THR A 801 55.25 28.52 -16.81
C THR A 801 54.66 28.37 -15.40
N GLN A 802 55.09 29.19 -14.44
CA GLN A 802 54.54 29.20 -13.08
C GLN A 802 53.06 29.58 -13.04
N VAL A 803 52.63 30.50 -13.92
CA VAL A 803 51.23 30.89 -14.07
C VAL A 803 50.37 29.72 -14.56
N VAL A 804 50.88 28.90 -15.48
CA VAL A 804 50.19 27.68 -15.95
C VAL A 804 50.07 26.66 -14.82
N GLU A 805 51.15 26.37 -14.10
CA GLU A 805 51.14 25.46 -12.94
C GLU A 805 50.16 25.93 -11.83
N GLY A 806 50.12 27.25 -11.58
CA GLY A 806 49.15 27.86 -10.67
C GLY A 806 47.70 27.73 -11.14
N THR A 807 47.46 27.81 -12.46
CA THR A 807 46.13 27.61 -13.05
C THR A 807 45.64 26.18 -12.82
N ASP A 808 46.51 25.20 -13.03
CA ASP A 808 46.19 23.79 -12.82
C ASP A 808 45.84 23.50 -11.35
N SER A 809 46.61 24.05 -10.40
CA SER A 809 46.33 23.90 -8.96
C SER A 809 44.97 24.50 -8.54
N VAL A 810 44.60 25.65 -9.10
CA VAL A 810 43.29 26.28 -8.84
C VAL A 810 42.15 25.44 -9.45
N LYS A 811 42.37 24.86 -10.63
CA LYS A 811 41.42 23.97 -11.30
C LYS A 811 41.19 22.69 -10.49
N ASP A 812 42.24 22.09 -9.93
CA ASP A 812 42.15 20.93 -9.04
C ASP A 812 41.36 21.27 -7.76
N THR A 813 41.62 22.43 -7.16
CA THR A 813 40.86 22.93 -6.00
C THR A 813 39.38 23.12 -6.34
N LYS A 814 39.07 23.69 -7.51
CA LYS A 814 37.69 23.84 -8.01
C LYS A 814 37.00 22.48 -8.17
N GLN A 815 37.72 21.45 -8.64
CA GLN A 815 37.19 20.09 -8.75
C GLN A 815 36.89 19.49 -7.37
N GLN A 816 37.80 19.59 -6.41
CA GLN A 816 37.60 19.09 -5.04
C GLN A 816 36.40 19.75 -4.35
N LEU A 817 36.18 21.05 -4.57
CA LEU A 817 34.97 21.74 -4.09
C LEU A 817 33.69 21.20 -4.76
N GLY A 818 33.78 20.77 -6.01
CA GLY A 818 32.72 20.05 -6.71
C GLY A 818 32.37 18.71 -6.06
N GLU A 819 33.39 17.93 -5.65
CA GLU A 819 33.20 16.67 -4.93
C GLU A 819 32.55 16.87 -3.56
N ILE A 820 32.93 17.91 -2.81
CA ILE A 820 32.28 18.28 -1.53
C ILE A 820 30.80 18.62 -1.74
N LEU A 821 30.47 19.31 -2.82
CA LEU A 821 29.10 19.69 -3.15
C LEU A 821 28.25 18.47 -3.53
N GLU A 822 28.81 17.50 -4.24
CA GLU A 822 28.16 16.22 -4.53
C GLU A 822 27.92 15.40 -3.26
N MET A 823 28.95 15.26 -2.41
CA MET A 823 28.85 14.55 -1.14
C MET A 823 27.84 15.20 -0.18
N SER A 824 27.79 16.54 -0.15
CA SER A 824 26.81 17.27 0.67
C SER A 824 25.37 17.05 0.20
N ARG A 825 25.15 16.89 -1.12
CA ARG A 825 23.84 16.51 -1.69
C ARG A 825 23.45 15.07 -1.33
N GLU A 826 24.41 14.15 -1.33
CA GLU A 826 24.18 12.77 -0.89
C GLU A 826 23.81 12.71 0.59
N ILE A 827 24.49 13.48 1.45
CA ILE A 827 24.14 13.61 2.87
C ILE A 827 22.72 14.17 3.04
N ASP A 828 22.32 15.22 2.30
CA ASP A 828 20.95 15.77 2.38
C ASP A 828 19.91 14.71 1.97
N PHE A 829 20.18 13.89 0.94
CA PHE A 829 19.31 12.78 0.54
C PHE A 829 19.19 11.69 1.63
N LEU A 830 20.30 11.27 2.24
CA LEU A 830 20.31 10.29 3.32
C LEU A 830 19.55 10.81 4.54
N VAL A 831 19.74 12.09 4.89
CA VAL A 831 19.03 12.74 6.01
C VAL A 831 17.52 12.80 5.75
N GLN A 832 17.08 13.11 4.53
CA GLN A 832 15.66 13.05 4.18
C GLN A 832 15.09 11.64 4.32
N SER A 833 15.86 10.61 3.94
CA SER A 833 15.47 9.21 4.09
C SER A 833 15.34 8.81 5.57
N ILE A 834 16.27 9.25 6.42
CA ILE A 834 16.19 9.07 7.87
C ILE A 834 14.94 9.76 8.43
N SER A 835 14.67 11.00 8.01
CA SER A 835 13.47 11.74 8.46
C SER A 835 12.19 10.99 8.10
N HIS A 836 12.07 10.49 6.87
CA HIS A 836 10.93 9.66 6.46
C HIS A 836 10.80 8.39 7.31
N ALA A 837 11.92 7.69 7.56
CA ALA A 837 11.93 6.50 8.42
C ALA A 837 11.48 6.82 9.85
N THR A 838 11.94 7.93 10.44
CA THR A 838 11.53 8.35 11.79
C THR A 838 10.04 8.66 11.90
N VAL A 839 9.44 9.28 10.88
CA VAL A 839 7.99 9.52 10.84
C VAL A 839 7.22 8.20 10.80
N SER A 840 7.64 7.28 9.94
CA SER A 840 7.02 5.94 9.87
C SER A 840 7.16 5.19 11.19
N GLN A 841 8.33 5.25 11.82
CA GLN A 841 8.59 4.58 13.09
C GLN A 841 7.74 5.16 14.22
N ALA A 842 7.55 6.49 14.26
CA ALA A 842 6.66 7.14 15.22
C ALA A 842 5.20 6.69 15.06
N GLN A 843 4.73 6.58 13.81
CA GLN A 843 3.38 6.09 13.53
C GLN A 843 3.20 4.63 13.98
N THR A 844 4.16 3.75 13.65
CA THR A 844 4.12 2.35 14.11
C THR A 844 4.15 2.26 15.63
N SER A 845 4.96 3.06 16.33
CA SER A 845 4.97 3.08 17.79
C SER A 845 3.60 3.49 18.36
N GLN A 846 2.90 4.44 17.74
CA GLN A 846 1.56 4.85 18.16
C GLN A 846 0.52 3.72 17.98
N GLU A 847 0.61 2.97 16.89
CA GLU A 847 -0.22 1.79 16.64
C GLU A 847 0.03 0.70 17.69
N VAL A 848 1.30 0.42 18.01
CA VAL A 848 1.68 -0.55 19.05
C VAL A 848 1.18 -0.09 20.42
N VAL A 849 1.29 1.20 20.77
CA VAL A 849 0.73 1.74 22.02
C VAL A 849 -0.77 1.52 22.11
N SER A 850 -1.51 1.76 21.02
CA SER A 850 -2.96 1.52 20.98
C SER A 850 -3.30 0.05 21.19
N LEU A 851 -2.60 -0.85 20.51
CA LEU A 851 -2.80 -2.28 20.63
C LEU A 851 -2.47 -2.78 22.05
N MET A 852 -1.37 -2.32 22.64
CA MET A 852 -0.99 -2.67 24.00
C MET A 852 -2.03 -2.22 25.03
N LYS A 853 -2.59 -1.00 24.87
CA LYS A 853 -3.70 -0.54 25.73
C LYS A 853 -4.92 -1.45 25.62
N GLN A 854 -5.25 -1.92 24.42
CA GLN A 854 -6.35 -2.84 24.22
C GLN A 854 -6.09 -4.19 24.90
N ILE A 855 -4.89 -4.76 24.75
CA ILE A 855 -4.53 -6.02 25.41
C ILE A 855 -4.56 -5.87 26.94
N ALA A 856 -4.12 -4.73 27.50
CA ALA A 856 -4.22 -4.48 28.94
C ALA A 856 -5.68 -4.46 29.41
N GLN A 857 -6.57 -3.84 28.64
CA GLN A 857 -8.00 -3.81 28.94
C GLN A 857 -8.63 -5.21 28.83
N ASP A 858 -8.27 -5.99 27.80
CA ASP A 858 -8.73 -7.37 27.62
C ASP A 858 -8.23 -8.29 28.76
N SER A 859 -7.02 -8.04 29.27
CA SER A 859 -6.44 -8.77 30.41
C SER A 859 -7.19 -8.45 31.71
N LEU A 860 -7.51 -7.17 31.96
CA LEU A 860 -8.35 -6.79 33.10
C LEU A 860 -9.75 -7.41 33.02
N HIS A 861 -10.37 -7.38 31.83
CA HIS A 861 -11.65 -8.02 31.61
C HIS A 861 -11.59 -9.54 31.82
N THR A 862 -10.52 -10.19 31.38
CA THR A 862 -10.29 -11.63 31.61
C THR A 862 -10.16 -11.94 33.10
N SER A 863 -9.47 -11.09 33.87
CA SER A 863 -9.39 -11.21 35.33
C SER A 863 -10.77 -11.10 35.99
N ASP A 864 -11.54 -10.06 35.66
CA ASP A 864 -12.87 -9.83 36.23
C ASP A 864 -13.84 -10.96 35.86
N PHE A 865 -13.82 -11.40 34.60
CA PHE A 865 -14.62 -12.51 34.12
C PHE A 865 -14.24 -13.83 34.82
N SER A 866 -12.96 -14.11 34.99
CA SER A 866 -12.49 -15.32 35.70
C SER A 866 -12.92 -15.31 37.17
N ARG A 867 -12.90 -14.15 37.84
CA ARG A 867 -13.44 -14.00 39.21
C ARG A 867 -14.95 -14.22 39.26
N LEU A 868 -15.68 -13.72 38.27
CA LEU A 868 -17.14 -13.94 38.17
C LEU A 868 -17.46 -15.43 38.00
N VAL A 869 -16.75 -16.13 37.11
CA VAL A 869 -16.90 -17.57 36.91
C VAL A 869 -16.55 -18.33 38.20
N SER A 870 -15.47 -17.95 38.90
CA SER A 870 -15.11 -18.54 40.20
C SER A 870 -16.24 -18.40 41.23
N SER A 871 -16.89 -17.23 41.31
CA SER A 871 -18.03 -17.01 42.21
C SER A 871 -19.27 -17.84 41.81
N SER A 872 -19.53 -18.01 40.52
CA SER A 872 -20.61 -18.89 40.05
C SER A 872 -20.32 -20.37 40.32
N LEU A 873 -19.05 -20.78 40.25
CA LEU A 873 -18.61 -22.12 40.65
C LEU A 873 -18.82 -22.35 42.15
N GLU A 874 -18.55 -21.37 43.01
CA GLU A 874 -18.88 -21.45 44.45
C GLU A 874 -20.38 -21.66 44.69
N GLN A 875 -21.26 -20.96 43.96
CA GLN A 875 -22.70 -21.21 44.04
C GLN A 875 -23.07 -22.64 43.58
N THR A 876 -22.34 -23.18 42.61
CA THR A 876 -22.54 -24.55 42.14
C THR A 876 -22.13 -25.58 43.21
N VAL A 877 -21.06 -25.29 43.97
CA VAL A 877 -20.67 -26.09 45.14
C VAL A 877 -21.79 -26.08 46.18
N ASP A 878 -22.37 -24.92 46.49
CA ASP A 878 -23.47 -24.81 47.46
C ASP A 878 -24.69 -25.66 47.04
N VAL A 879 -25.09 -25.59 45.76
CA VAL A 879 -26.20 -26.40 45.22
C VAL A 879 -25.87 -27.89 45.27
N ALA A 880 -24.63 -28.27 44.91
CA ALA A 880 -24.18 -29.66 44.99
C ALA A 880 -24.18 -30.16 46.44
N GLN A 881 -23.79 -29.34 47.41
CA GLN A 881 -23.86 -29.66 48.84
C GLN A 881 -25.31 -29.81 49.34
N GLN A 882 -26.22 -28.94 48.91
CA GLN A 882 -27.66 -29.06 49.24
C GLN A 882 -28.28 -30.32 48.64
N LEU A 883 -27.90 -30.68 47.41
CA LEU A 883 -28.33 -31.92 46.77
C LEU A 883 -27.74 -33.13 47.49
N GLN A 884 -26.47 -33.08 47.88
CA GLN A 884 -25.84 -34.12 48.70
C GLN A 884 -26.62 -34.32 50.00
N ALA A 885 -26.93 -33.24 50.73
CA ALA A 885 -27.70 -33.30 51.97
C ALA A 885 -29.09 -33.91 51.77
N SER A 886 -29.79 -33.50 50.70
CA SER A 886 -31.13 -34.01 50.36
C SER A 886 -31.13 -35.51 50.04
N VAL A 887 -30.07 -35.99 49.38
CA VAL A 887 -29.95 -37.40 48.98
C VAL A 887 -29.38 -38.26 50.12
N THR A 888 -28.72 -37.66 51.11
CA THR A 888 -28.19 -38.35 52.29
C THR A 888 -29.30 -38.83 53.24
N VAL A 889 -30.49 -38.22 53.20
CA VAL A 889 -31.68 -38.67 53.94
C VAL A 889 -32.11 -40.08 53.54
N PHE A 890 -31.79 -40.51 52.32
CA PHE A 890 -32.13 -41.84 51.83
C PHE A 890 -31.11 -42.89 52.29
N LYS A 891 -31.59 -43.85 53.08
CA LYS A 891 -30.81 -45.01 53.56
C LYS A 891 -30.69 -46.07 52.48
N THR A 892 -29.48 -46.57 52.28
CA THR A 892 -29.14 -47.61 51.30
C THR A 892 -28.25 -48.66 51.97
N ASP A 893 -28.31 -49.93 51.58
CA ASP A 893 -27.68 -51.10 52.24
C ASP A 893 -26.16 -50.99 52.57
N ASN A 894 -25.45 -49.96 52.07
CA ASN A 894 -24.00 -49.77 52.22
C ASN A 894 -23.61 -48.54 53.08
N GLU A 895 -24.24 -48.32 54.24
CA GLU A 895 -23.85 -47.23 55.16
C GLU A 895 -22.57 -47.52 55.99
N GLU A 896 -21.99 -48.73 55.93
CA GLU A 896 -20.81 -49.08 56.76
C GLU A 896 -19.43 -48.79 56.14
N SER A 897 -19.31 -48.31 54.89
CA SER A 897 -17.98 -48.16 54.25
C SER A 897 -17.61 -46.78 53.70
N LEU A 898 -18.38 -45.71 53.99
CA LEU A 898 -18.12 -44.37 53.43
C LEU A 898 -18.16 -43.23 54.47
N ASN A 899 -17.94 -43.52 55.75
CA ASN A 899 -17.55 -42.49 56.72
C ASN A 899 -16.10 -42.04 56.44
N VAL A 900 -15.95 -41.15 55.48
CA VAL A 900 -14.79 -40.24 55.44
C VAL A 900 -15.25 -38.95 56.10
N GLU A 901 -14.56 -38.58 57.18
CA GLU A 901 -14.82 -37.35 57.93
C GLU A 901 -14.96 -36.12 57.00
N PRO A 902 -15.82 -35.15 57.35
CA PRO A 902 -15.87 -33.90 56.63
C PRO A 902 -14.50 -33.22 56.73
N LEU A 903 -13.79 -33.11 55.62
CA LEU A 903 -12.63 -32.24 55.52
C LEU A 903 -13.10 -30.81 55.83
N GLU A 904 -12.71 -30.31 57.00
CA GLU A 904 -12.89 -28.92 57.38
C GLU A 904 -12.29 -28.02 56.28
N VAL A 905 -13.16 -27.32 55.57
CA VAL A 905 -12.82 -26.29 54.55
C VAL A 905 -12.13 -25.07 55.21
N ALA A 906 -11.85 -25.11 56.52
CA ALA A 906 -11.22 -24.03 57.28
C ALA A 906 -9.67 -23.98 57.17
N ASP A 907 -8.99 -25.05 56.76
CA ASP A 907 -7.52 -25.10 56.76
C ASP A 907 -6.86 -24.75 55.40
N ALA A 908 -7.60 -24.84 54.28
CA ALA A 908 -7.08 -24.43 52.97
C ALA A 908 -6.98 -22.89 52.83
N ALA A 909 -7.85 -22.14 53.50
CA ALA A 909 -7.80 -20.68 53.55
C ALA A 909 -6.71 -20.14 54.49
N LYS A 910 -6.22 -20.97 55.44
CA LYS A 910 -5.13 -20.58 56.35
C LYS A 910 -3.73 -20.80 55.76
N TYR A 911 -3.58 -21.76 54.85
CA TYR A 911 -2.30 -22.01 54.17
C TYR A 911 -1.97 -20.98 53.05
N SER A 912 -2.96 -20.29 52.48
CA SER A 912 -2.75 -19.26 51.45
C SER A 912 -2.38 -17.88 51.99
N LEU A 913 -2.79 -17.56 53.23
CA LEU A 913 -2.44 -16.30 53.92
C LEU A 913 -1.07 -16.33 54.60
N GLN A 914 -0.50 -17.51 54.86
CA GLN A 914 0.81 -17.62 55.51
C GLN A 914 1.97 -17.64 54.49
N ASN A 915 1.76 -18.17 53.28
CA ASN A 915 2.76 -18.16 52.20
C ASN A 915 2.85 -16.83 51.42
N SER A 916 1.82 -15.98 51.47
CA SER A 916 1.85 -14.64 50.84
C SER A 916 2.60 -13.61 51.68
N VAL A 917 2.84 -13.87 52.97
CA VAL A 917 3.62 -13.00 53.87
C VAL A 917 5.11 -13.40 53.92
N GLU A 918 5.47 -14.67 53.69
CA GLU A 918 6.88 -15.11 53.67
C GLU A 918 7.60 -14.87 52.34
N LEU A 919 6.89 -14.79 51.20
CA LEU A 919 7.50 -14.50 49.89
C LEU A 919 7.80 -13.01 49.65
N ASN A 920 7.26 -12.11 50.47
CA ASN A 920 7.51 -10.66 50.34
C ASN A 920 8.71 -10.16 51.18
N ASN A 921 9.35 -11.04 51.97
CA ASN A 921 10.46 -10.67 52.86
C ASN A 921 11.85 -11.10 52.39
N ASN A 922 12.00 -11.75 51.22
CA ASN A 922 13.27 -12.38 50.83
C ASN A 922 13.94 -11.86 49.55
N ASN A 923 13.51 -10.74 48.96
CA ASN A 923 14.16 -10.15 47.78
C ASN A 923 14.70 -8.72 48.00
N GLY A 924 15.33 -8.50 49.16
CA GLY A 924 16.23 -7.39 49.37
C GLY A 924 17.67 -7.87 49.56
N LYS A 925 18.51 -7.68 48.52
CA LYS A 925 19.98 -7.43 48.53
C LYS A 925 20.78 -8.37 47.60
N HIS A 926 21.25 -7.85 46.47
CA HIS A 926 22.69 -7.62 46.27
C HIS A 926 22.96 -6.64 45.10
N PRO A 927 24.03 -5.82 45.16
CA PRO A 927 24.37 -4.78 44.20
C PRO A 927 25.38 -5.30 43.15
N LEU A 928 25.61 -4.55 42.06
CA LEU A 928 26.85 -4.40 41.25
C LEU A 928 26.47 -3.75 39.89
N THR A 929 26.72 -2.45 39.68
CA THR A 929 27.86 -1.92 38.88
C THR A 929 28.11 -2.60 37.52
N GLN A 930 27.61 -2.00 36.43
CA GLN A 930 28.39 -1.42 35.33
C GLN A 930 27.48 -0.66 34.36
#